data_AF-A0A497RHH5-F1
#
_entry.id   AF-A0A497RHH5-F1
#
_cell.length_a   1.000
_cell.length_b   1.000
_cell.length_c   1.000
_cell.angle_alpha   90.00
_cell.angle_beta   90.00
_cell.angle_gamma   90.00
#
_symmetry.space_group_name_H-M   'P 1'
#
loop_
_entity.id
_entity.type
_entity.pdbx_description
1 polymer ?
#
loop_
_entity_poly.entity_id
_entity_poly.type
_entity_poly.pdbx_seq_one_letter_code
_entity_poly.pdbx_strand_id
1 'polypeptide(L)'
;PYPVNLSPGRLGFYTFLGTLFLCFVTTVLSRIRVTGSRSIRTYDWLQAVSPVWFSLLFYFYALSFLVISSSIPPLFQRYVIVPWYYYPVKLGIVGSLALIWTSYIPWRNIRAFIGLFWAALSFIIIIRLGSTLFQFQTIIWLEFRTFTFIFFSLLPLASSALLGVLKAITIRFHGPIKLLLSGIIVTLTLIAGLGSTLLSAELWRLRGSAVPKEAIHVAAELAEKTGLSSWVLTLSEDSFNILRYAGVARIAPTEWSHYYAFLHASKPGTYVRLLEDGRIGYVFITPTDMAFFMPEGPFLGRLVRYLPLACREGSFNGYEVPQMTYPQGSSDIALVLPDKGLYGPFEFALLTLSVSSVHYTTVLPDDVALANYSIIFVIDQPGVEINSLLSLCEVGRTVVVQNWAGYGPLAEYLSISQTGIQEDADGLRCGNRTEQLPTFNVPELSFDSARLTPIAYFTDGGSDVAPYALEMCVGEGRFIYLNTYPYLLVLNSTDGMLRREAFIRLGAFLNVLRDVVPLVSPGPAIRGYPHFHRYFIGDVRLLGDVLLRTNGLILSREVVASVSRPIEHGYSELQELTIKGHVSMLIHSEEATLSPSAVPSSLYVEADMRNRCSITFMLSEGSILVLNFTDGIEIFRGGQAGLEVEVNLRTPVKMLMRTPYVHVDGAVNFECLYYPGARPAIFVQPQNKPTQARGSVSFRVLNADVGLSLLTDLQVGGDIWITEDISCYYPSLKIDWGKVFLSTDNIAILALSSLIAYAVGALKMGAPCTSRHAHEKQQITR
;
A
#
# COMPACT_ATOMS: atom_id res chain seq x y z
N PRO A 1 -21.65 8.17 8.83
CA PRO A 1 -22.08 7.18 7.80
C PRO A 1 -21.23 5.90 7.90
N TYR A 2 -21.79 4.83 8.46
CA TYR A 2 -21.14 3.53 8.53
C TYR A 2 -20.86 3.00 7.12
N PRO A 3 -19.66 2.50 6.81
CA PRO A 3 -19.46 1.74 5.59
C PRO A 3 -20.39 0.53 5.67
N VAL A 4 -21.33 0.41 4.73
CA VAL A 4 -22.09 -0.82 4.56
C VAL A 4 -21.09 -1.85 4.06
N ASN A 5 -20.45 -2.57 4.99
CA ASN A 5 -19.63 -3.72 4.69
C ASN A 5 -20.57 -4.77 4.10
N LEU A 6 -20.69 -4.76 2.77
CA LEU A 6 -21.30 -5.83 2.00
C LEU A 6 -20.34 -7.02 2.14
N SER A 7 -20.53 -7.81 3.20
CA SER A 7 -19.81 -9.06 3.34
C SER A 7 -19.99 -9.87 2.04
N PRO A 8 -18.95 -10.59 1.56
CA PRO A 8 -19.01 -11.33 0.31
C PRO A 8 -20.24 -12.24 0.17
N GLY A 9 -20.75 -12.76 1.31
CA GLY A 9 -21.97 -13.56 1.38
C GLY A 9 -23.25 -12.80 1.03
N ARG A 10 -23.34 -11.50 1.33
CA ARG A 10 -24.53 -10.67 0.99
C ARG A 10 -24.50 -10.20 -0.45
N LEU A 11 -23.33 -10.05 -1.07
CA LEU A 11 -23.23 -9.66 -2.49
C LEU A 11 -23.93 -10.70 -3.39
N GLY A 12 -23.77 -12.00 -3.07
CA GLY A 12 -24.49 -13.09 -3.73
C GLY A 12 -26.01 -12.97 -3.61
N PHE A 13 -26.50 -12.60 -2.42
CA PHE A 13 -27.91 -12.35 -2.18
C PHE A 13 -28.46 -11.15 -2.98
N TYR A 14 -27.74 -10.03 -3.04
CA TYR A 14 -28.17 -8.88 -3.84
C TYR A 14 -28.12 -9.15 -5.34
N THR A 15 -27.13 -9.91 -5.83
CA THR A 15 -27.14 -10.40 -7.22
C THR A 15 -28.35 -11.28 -7.50
N PHE A 16 -28.69 -12.16 -6.57
CA PHE A 16 -29.85 -13.04 -6.70
C PHE A 16 -31.15 -12.23 -6.72
N LEU A 17 -31.31 -11.27 -5.80
CA LEU A 17 -32.50 -10.41 -5.72
C LEU A 17 -32.66 -9.54 -6.98
N GLY A 18 -31.56 -8.94 -7.47
CA GLY A 18 -31.55 -8.17 -8.72
C GLY A 18 -31.91 -9.04 -9.92
N THR A 19 -31.46 -10.31 -9.94
CA THR A 19 -31.83 -11.27 -11.00
C THR A 19 -33.30 -11.66 -10.92
N LEU A 20 -33.83 -11.88 -9.71
CA LEU A 20 -35.24 -12.22 -9.49
C LEU A 20 -36.14 -11.04 -9.93
N PHE A 21 -35.72 -9.81 -9.64
CA PHE A 21 -36.37 -8.60 -10.12
C PHE A 21 -36.35 -8.49 -11.65
N LEU A 22 -35.24 -8.80 -12.32
CA LEU A 22 -35.18 -8.80 -13.80
C LEU A 22 -36.08 -9.86 -14.44
N CYS A 23 -36.07 -11.07 -13.89
CA CYS A 23 -36.95 -12.14 -14.32
C CYS A 23 -38.42 -11.73 -14.12
N PHE A 24 -38.72 -11.01 -13.04
CA PHE A 24 -40.06 -10.48 -12.79
C PHE A 24 -40.42 -9.36 -13.77
N VAL A 25 -39.55 -8.37 -13.99
CA VAL A 25 -39.77 -7.27 -14.94
C VAL A 25 -39.93 -7.77 -16.37
N THR A 26 -39.12 -8.73 -16.83
CA THR A 26 -39.29 -9.37 -18.16
C THR A 26 -40.63 -10.10 -18.25
N THR A 27 -41.03 -10.81 -17.20
CA THR A 27 -42.33 -11.51 -17.14
C THR A 27 -43.50 -10.52 -17.13
N VAL A 28 -43.38 -9.39 -16.43
CA VAL A 28 -44.40 -8.32 -16.42
C VAL A 28 -44.47 -7.64 -17.78
N LEU A 29 -43.34 -7.22 -18.35
CA LEU A 29 -43.27 -6.58 -19.66
C LEU A 29 -43.79 -7.50 -20.78
N SER A 30 -43.50 -8.81 -20.72
CA SER A 30 -44.03 -9.79 -21.69
C SER A 30 -45.54 -10.04 -21.54
N ARG A 31 -46.12 -9.74 -20.36
CA ARG A 31 -47.57 -9.84 -20.10
C ARG A 31 -48.35 -8.56 -20.42
N ILE A 32 -47.71 -7.40 -20.55
CA ILE A 32 -48.37 -6.17 -21.01
C ILE A 32 -48.86 -6.39 -22.45
N ARG A 33 -50.17 -6.64 -22.58
CA ARG A 33 -50.84 -6.80 -23.88
C ARG A 33 -50.87 -5.46 -24.58
N VAL A 34 -49.95 -5.22 -25.50
CA VAL A 34 -50.08 -4.14 -26.50
C VAL A 34 -51.09 -4.60 -27.56
N THR A 35 -52.37 -4.61 -27.18
CA THR A 35 -53.49 -4.82 -28.10
C THR A 35 -53.80 -3.51 -28.80
N GLY A 36 -53.47 -3.45 -30.09
CA GLY A 36 -53.76 -2.30 -30.94
C GLY A 36 -53.04 -2.42 -32.28
N SER A 37 -53.64 -1.90 -33.34
CA SER A 37 -53.08 -1.89 -34.71
C SER A 37 -51.66 -1.31 -34.80
N ARG A 38 -51.29 -0.46 -33.84
CA ARG A 38 -49.94 0.10 -33.72
C ARG A 38 -48.85 -0.96 -33.49
N SER A 39 -49.11 -2.03 -32.73
CA SER A 39 -48.09 -3.05 -32.43
C SER A 39 -47.74 -3.90 -33.65
N ILE A 40 -48.75 -4.23 -34.46
CA ILE A 40 -48.60 -4.91 -35.76
C ILE A 40 -47.80 -4.02 -36.71
N ARG A 41 -48.09 -2.72 -36.77
CA ARG A 41 -47.36 -1.77 -37.62
C ARG A 41 -45.89 -1.62 -37.23
N THR A 42 -45.58 -1.54 -35.93
CA THR A 42 -44.17 -1.55 -35.45
C THR A 42 -43.45 -2.86 -35.76
N TYR A 43 -44.16 -3.98 -35.80
CA TYR A 43 -43.54 -5.25 -36.18
C TYR A 43 -43.23 -5.34 -37.65
N ASP A 44 -44.21 -5.03 -38.50
CA ASP A 44 -43.99 -5.02 -39.94
C ASP A 44 -42.83 -4.06 -40.28
N TRP A 45 -42.73 -2.93 -39.56
CA TRP A 45 -41.58 -2.03 -39.63
C TRP A 45 -40.27 -2.68 -39.14
N LEU A 46 -40.24 -3.29 -37.95
CA LEU A 46 -39.04 -3.98 -37.42
C LEU A 46 -38.59 -5.14 -38.31
N GLN A 47 -39.53 -5.84 -38.93
CA GLN A 47 -39.28 -6.95 -39.84
C GLN A 47 -38.76 -6.45 -41.19
N ALA A 48 -39.28 -5.32 -41.68
CA ALA A 48 -38.81 -4.65 -42.90
C ALA A 48 -37.40 -4.06 -42.71
N VAL A 49 -37.11 -3.49 -41.53
CA VAL A 49 -35.79 -2.91 -41.19
C VAL A 49 -34.80 -3.99 -40.70
N SER A 50 -35.24 -5.23 -40.54
CA SER A 50 -34.39 -6.31 -40.02
C SER A 50 -33.10 -6.62 -40.76
N PRO A 51 -33.05 -6.53 -42.10
CA PRO A 51 -31.79 -6.72 -42.81
C PRO A 51 -30.75 -5.66 -42.40
N VAL A 52 -31.20 -4.42 -42.15
CA VAL A 52 -30.33 -3.30 -41.80
C VAL A 52 -29.80 -3.45 -40.37
N TRP A 53 -30.68 -3.67 -39.38
CA TRP A 53 -30.22 -3.75 -38.00
C TRP A 53 -29.44 -5.04 -37.72
N PHE A 54 -29.77 -6.16 -38.38
CA PHE A 54 -28.99 -7.39 -38.28
C PHE A 54 -27.55 -7.18 -38.76
N SER A 55 -27.38 -6.56 -39.92
CA SER A 55 -26.06 -6.25 -40.46
C SER A 55 -25.28 -5.26 -39.62
N LEU A 56 -25.96 -4.28 -39.03
CA LEU A 56 -25.34 -3.34 -38.09
C LEU A 56 -24.89 -4.06 -36.81
N LEU A 57 -25.69 -4.95 -36.24
CA LEU A 57 -25.28 -5.75 -35.08
C LEU A 57 -24.14 -6.69 -35.44
N PHE A 58 -24.18 -7.34 -36.60
CA PHE A 58 -23.10 -8.19 -37.10
C PHE A 58 -21.81 -7.39 -37.28
N TYR A 59 -21.91 -6.18 -37.84
CA TYR A 59 -20.79 -5.26 -37.98
C TYR A 59 -20.16 -4.94 -36.61
N PHE A 60 -20.95 -4.50 -35.63
CA PHE A 60 -20.44 -4.21 -34.28
C PHE A 60 -19.85 -5.45 -33.61
N TYR A 61 -20.46 -6.61 -33.84
CA TYR A 61 -20.00 -7.88 -33.32
C TYR A 61 -18.62 -8.23 -33.90
N ALA A 62 -18.45 -8.18 -35.22
CA ALA A 62 -17.18 -8.45 -35.90
C ALA A 62 -16.11 -7.38 -35.61
N LEU A 63 -16.50 -6.10 -35.59
CA LEU A 63 -15.63 -4.99 -35.20
C LEU A 63 -15.07 -5.19 -33.79
N SER A 64 -15.86 -5.74 -32.87
CA SER A 64 -15.41 -6.05 -31.52
C SER A 64 -14.28 -7.09 -31.50
N PHE A 65 -14.36 -8.12 -32.35
CA PHE A 65 -13.26 -9.09 -32.52
C PHE A 65 -12.04 -8.43 -33.14
N LEU A 66 -12.23 -7.58 -34.16
CA LEU A 66 -11.14 -6.85 -34.82
C LEU A 66 -10.41 -5.93 -33.84
N VAL A 67 -11.14 -5.21 -32.98
CA VAL A 67 -10.55 -4.35 -31.95
C VAL A 67 -9.69 -5.17 -31.00
N ILE A 68 -10.15 -6.34 -30.55
CA ILE A 68 -9.37 -7.19 -29.63
C ILE A 68 -8.20 -7.88 -30.31
N SER A 69 -8.30 -8.22 -31.60
CA SER A 69 -7.19 -8.84 -32.34
C SER A 69 -6.11 -7.82 -32.72
N SER A 70 -6.50 -6.57 -33.00
CA SER A 70 -5.59 -5.49 -33.42
C SER A 70 -5.00 -4.71 -32.25
N SER A 71 -5.63 -4.73 -31.07
CA SER A 71 -5.19 -4.01 -29.88
C SER A 71 -4.71 -4.98 -28.80
N ILE A 72 -3.80 -4.51 -27.93
CA ILE A 72 -3.39 -5.28 -26.75
C ILE A 72 -4.65 -5.58 -25.91
N PRO A 73 -4.93 -6.85 -25.58
CA PRO A 73 -6.12 -7.19 -24.80
C PRO A 73 -6.11 -6.40 -23.49
N PRO A 74 -7.26 -5.82 -23.11
CA PRO A 74 -7.29 -4.88 -22.01
C PRO A 74 -6.98 -5.62 -20.69
N LEU A 75 -6.03 -5.11 -19.90
CA LEU A 75 -5.69 -5.59 -18.56
C LEU A 75 -6.84 -5.33 -17.56
N PHE A 76 -7.78 -6.28 -17.46
CA PHE A 76 -9.02 -6.17 -16.67
C PHE A 76 -8.85 -5.76 -15.21
N GLN A 77 -7.66 -5.96 -14.64
CA GLN A 77 -7.34 -5.59 -13.25
C GLN A 77 -7.39 -4.08 -13.00
N ARG A 78 -7.28 -3.24 -14.03
CA ARG A 78 -7.17 -1.77 -13.87
C ARG A 78 -8.42 -0.99 -14.25
N TYR A 79 -9.46 -1.65 -14.77
CA TYR A 79 -10.60 -0.91 -15.32
C TYR A 79 -11.67 -0.69 -14.30
N VAL A 80 -12.29 0.49 -14.41
CA VAL A 80 -13.52 0.85 -13.70
C VAL A 80 -14.75 0.35 -14.47
N ILE A 81 -14.64 0.17 -15.80
CA ILE A 81 -15.74 -0.19 -16.69
C ILE A 81 -15.27 -1.22 -17.72
N VAL A 82 -16.04 -2.30 -17.92
CA VAL A 82 -15.78 -3.25 -19.02
C VAL A 82 -16.04 -2.55 -20.37
N PRO A 83 -15.05 -2.48 -21.29
CA PRO A 83 -15.26 -1.83 -22.57
C PRO A 83 -16.40 -2.48 -23.37
N TRP A 84 -17.23 -1.67 -24.05
CA TRP A 84 -18.42 -2.15 -24.76
C TRP A 84 -18.13 -3.16 -25.87
N TYR A 85 -16.95 -3.08 -26.50
CA TYR A 85 -16.52 -4.04 -27.52
C TYR A 85 -16.12 -5.40 -26.91
N TYR A 86 -16.01 -5.53 -25.59
CA TYR A 86 -15.66 -6.80 -24.96
C TYR A 86 -16.86 -7.74 -24.80
N TYR A 87 -18.09 -7.21 -24.66
CA TYR A 87 -19.28 -8.02 -24.45
C TYR A 87 -19.58 -8.96 -25.63
N PRO A 88 -19.51 -8.51 -26.91
CA PRO A 88 -19.63 -9.41 -28.05
C PRO A 88 -18.65 -10.58 -28.00
N VAL A 89 -17.38 -10.29 -27.70
CA VAL A 89 -16.32 -11.32 -27.64
C VAL A 89 -16.56 -12.30 -26.49
N LYS A 90 -16.99 -11.81 -25.33
CA LYS A 90 -17.33 -12.67 -24.18
C LYS A 90 -18.57 -13.55 -24.44
N LEU A 91 -19.50 -13.12 -25.29
CA LEU A 91 -20.64 -13.97 -25.70
C LEU A 91 -20.22 -15.07 -26.68
N GLY A 92 -19.12 -14.89 -27.42
CA GLY A 92 -18.60 -15.86 -28.38
C GLY A 92 -19.67 -16.46 -29.31
N ILE A 93 -19.56 -17.75 -29.59
CA ILE A 93 -20.49 -18.40 -30.54
C ILE A 93 -21.96 -18.35 -30.08
N VAL A 94 -22.23 -18.28 -28.77
CA VAL A 94 -23.59 -18.11 -28.25
C VAL A 94 -24.16 -16.77 -28.67
N GLY A 95 -23.36 -15.70 -28.61
CA GLY A 95 -23.70 -14.38 -29.12
C GLY A 95 -23.97 -14.39 -30.62
N SER A 96 -23.07 -14.99 -31.41
CA SER A 96 -23.22 -15.11 -32.87
C SER A 96 -24.49 -15.89 -33.27
N LEU A 97 -24.77 -17.01 -32.61
CA LEU A 97 -25.96 -17.82 -32.88
C LEU A 97 -27.23 -17.10 -32.42
N ALA A 98 -27.21 -16.44 -31.27
CA ALA A 98 -28.33 -15.61 -30.84
C ALA A 98 -28.59 -14.46 -31.82
N LEU A 99 -27.53 -13.86 -32.39
CA LEU A 99 -27.63 -12.86 -33.44
C LEU A 99 -28.26 -13.47 -34.71
N ILE A 100 -27.80 -14.64 -35.17
CA ILE A 100 -28.43 -15.36 -36.29
C ILE A 100 -29.92 -15.63 -36.02
N TRP A 101 -30.27 -16.04 -34.80
CA TRP A 101 -31.67 -16.26 -34.41
C TRP A 101 -32.52 -15.02 -34.65
N THR A 102 -31.94 -13.84 -34.43
CA THR A 102 -32.67 -12.59 -34.63
C THR A 102 -33.12 -12.33 -36.06
N SER A 103 -32.45 -12.91 -37.05
CA SER A 103 -32.85 -12.80 -38.46
C SER A 103 -34.08 -13.67 -38.82
N TYR A 104 -34.39 -14.68 -38.00
CA TYR A 104 -35.45 -15.67 -38.25
C TYR A 104 -36.59 -15.63 -37.22
N ILE A 105 -36.72 -14.56 -36.43
CA ILE A 105 -37.67 -14.50 -35.30
C ILE A 105 -39.13 -14.70 -35.78
N PRO A 106 -39.82 -15.77 -35.35
CA PRO A 106 -41.24 -15.89 -35.57
C PRO A 106 -42.00 -14.86 -34.71
N TRP A 107 -43.02 -14.22 -35.30
CA TRP A 107 -43.85 -13.16 -34.66
C TRP A 107 -44.27 -13.49 -33.21
N ARG A 108 -44.60 -14.76 -32.94
CA ARG A 108 -45.04 -15.23 -31.62
C ARG A 108 -43.98 -15.06 -30.52
N ASN A 109 -42.69 -15.07 -30.89
CA ASN A 109 -41.57 -15.04 -29.95
C ASN A 109 -40.86 -13.69 -29.89
N ILE A 110 -41.17 -12.74 -30.78
CA ILE A 110 -40.49 -11.42 -30.79
C ILE A 110 -40.76 -10.61 -29.52
N ARG A 111 -41.93 -10.79 -28.89
CA ARG A 111 -42.29 -10.11 -27.64
C ARG A 111 -41.38 -10.54 -26.49
N ALA A 112 -41.15 -11.85 -26.38
CA ALA A 112 -40.25 -12.41 -25.37
C ALA A 112 -38.81 -11.93 -25.61
N PHE A 113 -38.38 -11.88 -26.87
CA PHE A 113 -37.06 -11.36 -27.24
C PHE A 113 -36.89 -9.86 -26.92
N ILE A 114 -37.83 -9.01 -27.34
CA ILE A 114 -37.79 -7.57 -27.06
C ILE A 114 -37.80 -7.32 -25.53
N GLY A 115 -38.62 -8.08 -24.79
CA GLY A 115 -38.63 -8.01 -23.33
C GLY A 115 -37.28 -8.40 -22.71
N LEU A 116 -36.68 -9.50 -23.17
CA LEU A 116 -35.37 -9.97 -22.71
C LEU A 116 -34.25 -8.98 -23.07
N PHE A 117 -34.27 -8.41 -24.28
CA PHE A 117 -33.33 -7.40 -24.74
C PHE A 117 -33.41 -6.12 -23.91
N TRP A 118 -34.61 -5.58 -23.69
CA TRP A 118 -34.79 -4.38 -22.87
C TRP A 118 -34.42 -4.59 -21.42
N ALA A 119 -34.69 -5.77 -20.86
CA ALA A 119 -34.27 -6.08 -19.50
C ALA A 119 -32.74 -6.21 -19.40
N ALA A 120 -32.09 -6.87 -20.36
CA ALA A 120 -30.64 -6.95 -20.41
C ALA A 120 -30.00 -5.55 -20.57
N LEU A 121 -30.54 -4.72 -21.47
CA LEU A 121 -30.05 -3.36 -21.69
C LEU A 121 -30.27 -2.47 -20.47
N SER A 122 -31.48 -2.48 -19.89
CA SER A 122 -31.80 -1.71 -18.69
C SER A 122 -30.94 -2.17 -17.52
N PHE A 123 -30.64 -3.46 -17.42
CA PHE A 123 -29.76 -3.97 -16.40
C PHE A 123 -28.30 -3.56 -16.60
N ILE A 124 -27.77 -3.64 -17.82
CA ILE A 124 -26.44 -3.12 -18.14
C ILE A 124 -26.39 -1.62 -17.83
N ILE A 125 -27.43 -0.85 -18.18
CA ILE A 125 -27.52 0.57 -17.86
C ILE A 125 -27.62 0.79 -16.36
N ILE A 126 -28.42 0.04 -15.60
CA ILE A 126 -28.55 0.18 -14.15
C ILE A 126 -27.24 -0.21 -13.45
N ILE A 127 -26.58 -1.27 -13.89
CA ILE A 127 -25.26 -1.65 -13.38
C ILE A 127 -24.23 -0.60 -13.75
N ARG A 128 -24.24 -0.08 -14.97
CA ARG A 128 -23.28 0.96 -15.39
C ARG A 128 -23.54 2.27 -14.69
N LEU A 129 -24.78 2.72 -14.62
CA LEU A 129 -25.20 3.91 -13.90
C LEU A 129 -24.92 3.73 -12.42
N GLY A 130 -25.21 2.56 -11.85
CA GLY A 130 -24.88 2.22 -10.47
C GLY A 130 -23.38 2.15 -10.21
N SER A 131 -22.60 1.59 -11.14
CA SER A 131 -21.13 1.56 -11.08
C SER A 131 -20.55 2.96 -11.21
N THR A 132 -21.11 3.79 -12.08
CA THR A 132 -20.65 5.16 -12.32
C THR A 132 -21.06 6.10 -11.19
N LEU A 133 -22.28 5.94 -10.64
CA LEU A 133 -22.83 6.78 -9.57
C LEU A 133 -22.36 6.34 -8.18
N PHE A 134 -22.20 5.03 -7.93
CA PHE A 134 -21.83 4.49 -6.63
C PHE A 134 -20.37 4.01 -6.54
N GLN A 135 -19.65 3.86 -7.67
CA GLN A 135 -18.20 3.60 -7.76
C GLN A 135 -17.64 2.49 -6.89
N PHE A 136 -18.48 1.53 -6.50
CA PHE A 136 -18.03 0.34 -5.82
C PHE A 136 -17.22 -0.52 -6.82
N GLN A 137 -15.92 -0.70 -6.57
CA GLN A 137 -15.07 -1.64 -7.34
C GLN A 137 -15.64 -3.06 -7.36
N THR A 138 -16.43 -3.44 -6.34
CA THR A 138 -17.18 -4.69 -6.29
C THR A 138 -18.27 -4.80 -7.38
N ILE A 139 -18.74 -3.69 -7.96
CA ILE A 139 -19.72 -3.70 -9.06
C ILE A 139 -19.10 -4.19 -10.37
N ILE A 140 -17.78 -4.09 -10.57
CA ILE A 140 -17.13 -4.63 -11.78
C ILE A 140 -17.14 -6.15 -11.75
N TRP A 141 -16.85 -6.70 -10.57
CA TRP A 141 -17.04 -8.13 -10.31
C TRP A 141 -18.50 -8.53 -10.46
N LEU A 142 -19.43 -7.67 -10.04
CA LEU A 142 -20.87 -7.84 -10.26
C LEU A 142 -21.20 -7.86 -11.76
N GLU A 143 -20.66 -6.94 -12.57
CA GLU A 143 -20.84 -6.87 -14.02
C GLU A 143 -20.30 -8.14 -14.69
N PHE A 144 -19.11 -8.61 -14.30
CA PHE A 144 -18.55 -9.85 -14.81
C PHE A 144 -19.37 -11.09 -14.45
N ARG A 145 -19.84 -11.18 -13.20
CA ARG A 145 -20.66 -12.29 -12.69
C ARG A 145 -22.06 -12.28 -13.29
N THR A 146 -22.64 -11.10 -13.43
CA THR A 146 -24.01 -10.96 -13.94
C THR A 146 -24.08 -11.18 -15.44
N PHE A 147 -23.00 -10.91 -16.16
CA PHE A 147 -22.88 -11.29 -17.56
C PHE A 147 -23.06 -12.80 -17.80
N THR A 148 -22.68 -13.66 -16.84
CA THR A 148 -22.95 -15.10 -16.93
C THR A 148 -24.45 -15.39 -17.04
N PHE A 149 -25.32 -14.57 -16.42
CA PHE A 149 -26.77 -14.69 -16.58
C PHE A 149 -27.24 -14.24 -17.96
N ILE A 150 -26.64 -13.18 -18.52
CA ILE A 150 -26.89 -12.78 -19.91
C ILE A 150 -26.54 -13.94 -20.84
N PHE A 151 -25.38 -14.56 -20.65
CA PHE A 151 -24.96 -15.75 -21.40
C PHE A 151 -25.98 -16.89 -21.30
N PHE A 152 -26.40 -17.28 -20.08
CA PHE A 152 -27.42 -18.31 -19.87
C PHE A 152 -28.77 -17.97 -20.53
N SER A 153 -29.18 -16.70 -20.48
CA SER A 153 -30.44 -16.24 -21.08
C SER A 153 -30.46 -16.32 -22.61
N LEU A 154 -29.29 -16.27 -23.24
CA LEU A 154 -29.14 -16.36 -24.70
C LEU A 154 -29.02 -17.80 -25.22
N LEU A 155 -28.72 -18.78 -24.36
CA LEU A 155 -28.58 -20.19 -24.76
C LEU A 155 -29.80 -20.76 -25.48
N PRO A 156 -31.06 -20.54 -25.03
CA PRO A 156 -32.23 -21.04 -25.76
C PRO A 156 -32.37 -20.44 -27.16
N LEU A 157 -32.01 -19.15 -27.31
CA LEU A 157 -32.04 -18.46 -28.60
C LEU A 157 -30.97 -19.01 -29.54
N ALA A 158 -29.74 -19.14 -29.05
CA ALA A 158 -28.63 -19.72 -29.79
C ALA A 158 -28.93 -21.16 -30.23
N SER A 159 -29.49 -21.98 -29.34
CA SER A 159 -29.91 -23.36 -29.63
C SER A 159 -31.01 -23.40 -30.70
N SER A 160 -32.02 -22.53 -30.59
CA SER A 160 -33.06 -22.43 -31.62
C SER A 160 -32.51 -21.99 -32.98
N ALA A 161 -31.54 -21.08 -33.01
CA ALA A 161 -30.87 -20.67 -34.25
C ALA A 161 -30.11 -21.82 -34.89
N LEU A 162 -29.32 -22.53 -34.08
CA LEU A 162 -28.56 -23.69 -34.53
C LEU A 162 -29.47 -24.74 -35.14
N LEU A 163 -30.58 -25.07 -34.47
CA LEU A 163 -31.60 -25.99 -35.00
C LEU A 163 -32.22 -25.47 -36.31
N GLY A 164 -32.45 -24.16 -36.42
CA GLY A 164 -32.90 -23.53 -37.65
C GLY A 164 -31.92 -23.70 -38.81
N VAL A 165 -30.63 -23.45 -38.56
CA VAL A 165 -29.55 -23.63 -39.53
C VAL A 165 -29.43 -25.08 -39.96
N LEU A 166 -29.46 -26.03 -39.02
CA LEU A 166 -29.40 -27.47 -39.31
C LEU A 166 -30.61 -27.96 -40.12
N LYS A 167 -31.80 -27.45 -39.80
CA LYS A 167 -33.01 -27.72 -40.60
C LYS A 167 -32.89 -27.15 -42.01
N ALA A 168 -32.41 -25.91 -42.17
CA ALA A 168 -32.22 -25.29 -43.47
C ALA A 168 -31.23 -26.09 -44.33
N ILE A 169 -30.14 -26.57 -43.74
CA ILE A 169 -29.15 -27.44 -44.40
C ILE A 169 -29.79 -28.78 -44.81
N THR A 170 -30.56 -29.37 -43.90
CA THR A 170 -31.27 -30.64 -44.13
C THR A 170 -32.27 -30.54 -45.28
N ILE A 171 -32.93 -29.39 -45.45
CA ILE A 171 -33.88 -29.15 -46.52
C ILE A 171 -33.17 -28.85 -47.85
N ARG A 172 -32.08 -28.08 -47.80
CA ARG A 172 -31.40 -27.57 -49.01
C ARG A 172 -30.42 -28.56 -49.63
N PHE A 173 -29.79 -29.41 -48.82
CA PHE A 173 -28.76 -30.35 -49.26
C PHE A 173 -29.19 -31.79 -48.98
N HIS A 174 -28.87 -32.70 -49.90
CA HIS A 174 -29.23 -34.12 -49.83
C HIS A 174 -27.97 -35.02 -49.78
N GLY A 175 -28.13 -36.26 -49.32
CA GLY A 175 -27.06 -37.27 -49.33
C GLY A 175 -25.88 -36.94 -48.40
N PRO A 176 -24.63 -37.31 -48.76
CA PRO A 176 -23.47 -37.21 -47.88
C PRO A 176 -23.07 -35.76 -47.55
N ILE A 177 -23.35 -34.81 -48.45
CA ILE A 177 -23.06 -33.38 -48.26
C ILE A 177 -23.84 -32.82 -47.05
N LYS A 178 -25.09 -33.24 -46.88
CA LYS A 178 -25.92 -32.86 -45.73
C LYS A 178 -25.29 -33.30 -44.41
N LEU A 179 -24.84 -34.55 -44.35
CA LEU A 179 -24.22 -35.15 -43.16
C LEU A 179 -22.91 -34.43 -42.83
N LEU A 180 -22.07 -34.18 -43.85
CA LEU A 180 -20.81 -33.47 -43.70
C LEU A 180 -21.03 -32.04 -43.18
N LEU A 181 -21.90 -31.25 -43.81
CA LEU A 181 -22.10 -29.85 -43.45
C LEU A 181 -22.74 -29.69 -42.06
N SER A 182 -23.73 -30.55 -41.75
CA SER A 182 -24.37 -30.58 -40.42
C SER A 182 -23.36 -30.99 -39.34
N GLY A 183 -22.54 -32.02 -39.63
CA GLY A 183 -21.47 -32.47 -38.74
C GLY A 183 -20.43 -31.38 -38.50
N ILE A 184 -19.97 -30.68 -39.54
CA ILE A 184 -19.02 -29.57 -39.42
C ILE A 184 -19.58 -28.45 -38.53
N ILE A 185 -20.83 -28.04 -38.74
CA ILE A 185 -21.43 -26.93 -37.96
C ILE A 185 -21.64 -27.32 -36.50
N VAL A 186 -22.12 -28.53 -36.22
CA VAL A 186 -22.25 -29.03 -34.84
C VAL A 186 -20.87 -29.12 -34.18
N THR A 187 -19.88 -29.66 -34.87
CA THR A 187 -18.50 -29.78 -34.36
C THR A 187 -17.86 -28.42 -34.12
N LEU A 188 -17.97 -27.47 -35.05
CA LEU A 188 -17.47 -26.10 -34.86
C LEU A 188 -18.18 -25.40 -33.71
N THR A 189 -19.49 -25.60 -33.56
CA THR A 189 -20.25 -25.02 -32.45
C THR A 189 -19.83 -25.59 -31.12
N LEU A 190 -19.61 -26.91 -31.08
CA LEU A 190 -19.16 -27.63 -29.89
C LEU A 190 -17.72 -27.27 -29.53
N ILE A 191 -16.81 -27.20 -30.50
CA ILE A 191 -15.41 -26.79 -30.31
C ILE A 191 -15.34 -25.34 -29.85
N ALA A 192 -16.06 -24.41 -30.48
CA ALA A 192 -16.04 -23.01 -30.09
C ALA A 192 -16.74 -22.78 -28.73
N GLY A 193 -17.82 -23.51 -28.43
CA GLY A 193 -18.55 -23.41 -27.17
C GLY A 193 -17.79 -24.04 -26.00
N LEU A 194 -17.25 -25.26 -26.18
CA LEU A 194 -16.38 -25.91 -25.19
C LEU A 194 -15.08 -25.14 -25.07
N GLY A 195 -14.46 -24.70 -26.17
CA GLY A 195 -13.27 -23.88 -26.16
C GLY A 195 -13.46 -22.60 -25.37
N SER A 196 -14.58 -21.89 -25.52
CA SER A 196 -14.86 -20.67 -24.74
C SER A 196 -15.06 -20.96 -23.24
N THR A 197 -15.73 -22.05 -22.89
CA THR A 197 -16.02 -22.40 -21.49
C THR A 197 -14.82 -23.02 -20.79
N LEU A 198 -14.09 -23.92 -21.48
CA LEU A 198 -12.85 -24.51 -21.03
C LEU A 198 -11.76 -23.46 -20.95
N LEU A 199 -11.62 -22.55 -21.92
CA LEU A 199 -10.64 -21.46 -21.83
C LEU A 199 -11.02 -20.46 -20.75
N SER A 200 -12.30 -20.23 -20.48
CA SER A 200 -12.73 -19.48 -19.29
C SER A 200 -12.39 -20.23 -18.00
N ALA A 201 -12.73 -21.52 -17.90
CA ALA A 201 -12.45 -22.34 -16.72
C ALA A 201 -10.96 -22.55 -16.49
N GLU A 202 -10.18 -22.71 -17.56
CA GLU A 202 -8.73 -22.81 -17.59
C GLU A 202 -8.11 -21.45 -17.27
N LEU A 203 -8.64 -20.34 -17.77
CA LEU A 203 -8.22 -19.00 -17.33
C LEU A 203 -8.51 -18.76 -15.85
N TRP A 204 -9.64 -19.25 -15.32
CA TRP A 204 -9.95 -19.20 -13.89
C TRP A 204 -9.14 -20.21 -13.07
N ARG A 205 -8.74 -21.34 -13.65
CA ARG A 205 -7.89 -22.37 -13.02
C ARG A 205 -6.42 -21.96 -13.03
N LEU A 206 -5.94 -21.36 -14.10
CA LEU A 206 -4.62 -20.72 -14.24
C LEU A 206 -4.53 -19.50 -13.32
N ARG A 207 -5.65 -18.81 -13.07
CA ARG A 207 -5.77 -17.78 -12.03
C ARG A 207 -6.07 -18.34 -10.63
N GLY A 208 -6.48 -19.60 -10.54
CA GLY A 208 -6.76 -20.27 -9.29
C GLY A 208 -5.44 -20.69 -8.67
N SER A 209 -5.03 -20.03 -7.59
CA SER A 209 -3.84 -20.46 -6.84
C SER A 209 -4.13 -21.86 -6.27
N ALA A 210 -3.42 -22.87 -6.77
CA ALA A 210 -3.36 -24.15 -6.07
C ALA A 210 -2.62 -23.89 -4.75
N VAL A 211 -3.36 -23.81 -3.65
CA VAL A 211 -2.76 -23.56 -2.34
C VAL A 211 -2.18 -24.88 -1.82
N PRO A 212 -0.87 -24.97 -1.53
CA PRO A 212 -0.27 -26.16 -0.95
C PRO A 212 -0.91 -26.50 0.40
N LYS A 213 -0.99 -27.80 0.74
CA LYS A 213 -1.61 -28.24 2.00
C LYS A 213 -0.84 -27.71 3.21
N GLU A 214 0.47 -27.65 3.07
CA GLU A 214 1.42 -27.13 4.05
C GLU A 214 1.12 -25.66 4.36
N ALA A 215 0.79 -24.88 3.32
CA ALA A 215 0.45 -23.47 3.46
C ALA A 215 -0.87 -23.27 4.23
N ILE A 216 -1.88 -24.08 3.95
CA ILE A 216 -3.16 -24.06 4.69
C ILE A 216 -2.95 -24.48 6.15
N HIS A 217 -2.08 -25.47 6.41
CA HIS A 217 -1.78 -25.93 7.77
C HIS A 217 -1.19 -24.80 8.63
N VAL A 218 -0.11 -24.16 8.14
CA VAL A 218 0.53 -23.01 8.83
C VAL A 218 -0.46 -21.85 8.98
N ALA A 219 -1.25 -21.56 7.96
CA ALA A 219 -2.24 -20.50 7.99
C ALA A 219 -3.38 -20.76 9.00
N ALA A 220 -3.82 -22.01 9.14
CA ALA A 220 -4.82 -22.41 10.12
C ALA A 220 -4.28 -22.30 11.55
N GLU A 221 -3.04 -22.73 11.80
CA GLU A 221 -2.39 -22.58 13.09
C GLU A 221 -2.22 -21.10 13.48
N LEU A 222 -1.88 -20.24 12.52
CA LEU A 222 -1.87 -18.78 12.72
C LEU A 222 -3.27 -18.23 13.02
N ALA A 223 -4.33 -18.73 12.36
CA ALA A 223 -5.70 -18.31 12.64
C ALA A 223 -6.08 -18.59 14.10
N GLU A 224 -5.65 -19.73 14.65
CA GLU A 224 -5.87 -20.09 16.05
C GLU A 224 -5.06 -19.21 17.02
N LYS A 225 -3.78 -18.99 16.73
CA LYS A 225 -2.87 -18.21 17.59
C LYS A 225 -3.21 -16.71 17.62
N THR A 226 -3.59 -16.13 16.49
CA THR A 226 -3.82 -14.68 16.35
C THR A 226 -5.06 -14.17 17.08
N GLY A 227 -6.10 -14.99 17.12
CA GLY A 227 -7.40 -14.65 17.67
C GLY A 227 -7.98 -13.35 17.08
N LEU A 228 -8.62 -12.55 17.93
CA LEU A 228 -9.20 -11.25 17.55
C LEU A 228 -8.39 -10.06 18.09
N SER A 229 -7.18 -10.26 18.59
CA SER A 229 -6.37 -9.18 19.19
C SER A 229 -5.31 -8.65 18.24
N SER A 230 -4.71 -9.52 17.43
CA SER A 230 -3.55 -9.23 16.57
C SER A 230 -3.87 -9.34 15.08
N TRP A 231 -2.97 -8.82 14.25
CA TRP A 231 -3.01 -8.95 12.79
C TRP A 231 -1.86 -9.82 12.29
N VAL A 232 -2.10 -10.54 11.20
CA VAL A 232 -1.07 -11.28 10.46
C VAL A 232 -0.62 -10.48 9.26
N LEU A 233 0.66 -10.09 9.22
CA LEU A 233 1.26 -9.41 8.08
C LEU A 233 1.53 -10.41 6.94
N THR A 234 1.24 -9.96 5.71
CA THR A 234 1.51 -10.64 4.44
C THR A 234 2.29 -9.73 3.50
N LEU A 235 3.09 -10.30 2.61
CA LEU A 235 3.98 -9.56 1.69
C LEU A 235 3.64 -9.75 0.21
N SER A 236 2.71 -10.64 -0.10
CA SER A 236 2.23 -10.90 -1.46
C SER A 236 0.73 -11.15 -1.49
N GLU A 237 0.15 -11.01 -2.69
CA GLU A 237 -1.24 -11.37 -2.93
C GLU A 237 -1.48 -12.86 -2.67
N ASP A 238 -0.46 -13.69 -2.91
CA ASP A 238 -0.48 -15.13 -2.67
C ASP A 238 -0.60 -15.43 -1.16
N SER A 239 0.33 -14.91 -0.34
CA SER A 239 0.27 -15.05 1.12
C SER A 239 -1.04 -14.51 1.71
N PHE A 240 -1.51 -13.36 1.23
CA PHE A 240 -2.80 -12.79 1.61
C PHE A 240 -3.97 -13.73 1.31
N ASN A 241 -4.04 -14.27 0.08
CA ASN A 241 -5.12 -15.16 -0.32
C ASN A 241 -5.10 -16.48 0.46
N ILE A 242 -3.92 -17.04 0.75
CA ILE A 242 -3.77 -18.26 1.55
C ILE A 242 -4.37 -18.07 2.95
N LEU A 243 -3.98 -17.00 3.66
CA LEU A 243 -4.53 -16.71 4.98
C LEU A 243 -6.05 -16.46 4.92
N ARG A 244 -6.53 -15.79 3.87
CA ARG A 244 -7.97 -15.55 3.67
C ARG A 244 -8.73 -16.86 3.47
N TYR A 245 -8.19 -17.81 2.71
CA TYR A 245 -8.79 -19.12 2.51
C TYR A 245 -8.75 -19.98 3.78
N ALA A 246 -7.72 -19.83 4.61
CA ALA A 246 -7.61 -20.48 5.91
C ALA A 246 -8.52 -19.86 7.00
N GLY A 247 -9.17 -18.73 6.72
CA GLY A 247 -10.13 -18.09 7.64
C GLY A 247 -9.48 -17.20 8.71
N VAL A 248 -8.26 -16.73 8.49
CA VAL A 248 -7.61 -15.76 9.39
C VAL A 248 -8.42 -14.46 9.41
N ALA A 249 -8.93 -14.07 10.59
CA ALA A 249 -9.87 -12.97 10.71
C ALA A 249 -9.26 -11.58 10.45
N ARG A 250 -7.96 -11.42 10.70
CA ARG A 250 -7.24 -10.13 10.66
C ARG A 250 -5.93 -10.26 9.90
N ILE A 251 -5.96 -9.89 8.63
CA ILE A 251 -4.82 -9.95 7.71
C ILE A 251 -4.41 -8.53 7.34
N ALA A 252 -3.13 -8.22 7.49
CA ALA A 252 -2.54 -6.95 7.12
C ALA A 252 -1.70 -7.11 5.83
N PRO A 253 -1.83 -6.19 4.85
CA PRO A 253 -2.83 -5.12 4.79
C PRO A 253 -4.26 -5.69 4.66
N THR A 254 -5.28 -4.93 5.07
CA THR A 254 -6.70 -5.36 5.05
C THR A 254 -7.20 -5.73 3.66
N GLU A 255 -6.64 -5.07 2.65
CA GLU A 255 -6.84 -5.37 1.25
C GLU A 255 -5.46 -5.35 0.59
N TRP A 256 -5.21 -6.29 -0.33
CA TRP A 256 -3.99 -6.30 -1.13
C TRP A 256 -3.96 -5.19 -2.20
N SER A 257 -4.69 -4.08 -1.97
CA SER A 257 -4.85 -2.94 -2.87
C SER A 257 -3.60 -2.05 -2.91
N HIS A 258 -2.45 -2.68 -3.17
CA HIS A 258 -1.16 -2.03 -3.36
C HIS A 258 -0.63 -1.32 -2.10
N TYR A 259 -0.95 -1.78 -0.88
CA TYR A 259 -0.30 -1.20 0.31
C TYR A 259 1.18 -1.58 0.35
N TYR A 260 2.04 -0.62 0.03
CA TYR A 260 3.47 -0.84 -0.20
C TYR A 260 4.37 -0.37 0.95
N ALA A 261 3.81 0.21 2.02
CA ALA A 261 4.62 0.73 3.13
C ALA A 261 5.53 -0.35 3.76
N PHE A 262 5.01 -1.56 4.02
CA PHE A 262 5.84 -2.67 4.53
C PHE A 262 6.86 -3.18 3.51
N LEU A 263 6.65 -3.00 2.21
CA LEU A 263 7.59 -3.44 1.18
C LEU A 263 8.72 -2.42 0.94
N HIS A 264 8.48 -1.14 1.21
CA HIS A 264 9.43 -0.06 0.98
C HIS A 264 10.10 0.46 2.26
N ALA A 265 9.61 0.11 3.45
CA ALA A 265 10.24 0.49 4.71
C ALA A 265 11.58 -0.26 4.87
N SER A 266 12.69 0.44 4.66
CA SER A 266 14.04 -0.09 4.77
C SER A 266 14.70 0.28 6.10
N LYS A 267 14.23 1.35 6.76
CA LYS A 267 14.73 1.80 8.05
C LYS A 267 14.02 1.08 9.19
N PRO A 268 14.76 0.62 10.22
CA PRO A 268 14.18 -0.05 11.38
C PRO A 268 13.10 0.78 12.09
N GLY A 269 13.33 2.08 12.28
CA GLY A 269 12.36 2.96 12.96
C GLY A 269 11.01 3.07 12.25
N THR A 270 11.02 3.22 10.92
CA THR A 270 9.79 3.20 10.10
C THR A 270 9.08 1.86 10.21
N TYR A 271 9.84 0.76 10.12
CA TYR A 271 9.29 -0.58 10.08
C TYR A 271 8.65 -0.98 11.42
N VAL A 272 9.34 -0.72 12.53
CA VAL A 272 8.83 -0.97 13.88
C VAL A 272 7.56 -0.18 14.13
N ARG A 273 7.50 1.07 13.65
CA ARG A 273 6.26 1.87 13.73
C ARG A 273 5.10 1.22 13.00
N LEU A 274 5.32 0.75 11.77
CA LEU A 274 4.27 0.06 11.00
C LEU A 274 3.78 -1.21 11.70
N LEU A 275 4.68 -1.97 12.35
CA LEU A 275 4.33 -3.16 13.13
C LEU A 275 3.49 -2.80 14.36
N GLU A 276 3.91 -1.82 15.15
CA GLU A 276 3.23 -1.40 16.38
C GLU A 276 1.86 -0.77 16.09
N ASP A 277 1.82 0.27 15.24
CA ASP A 277 0.58 0.98 14.91
C ASP A 277 -0.42 0.06 14.17
N GLY A 278 0.09 -0.85 13.32
CA GLY A 278 -0.70 -1.88 12.64
C GLY A 278 -1.14 -3.05 13.54
N ARG A 279 -0.57 -3.17 14.75
CA ARG A 279 -0.78 -4.30 15.69
C ARG A 279 -0.49 -5.64 15.08
N ILE A 280 0.61 -5.71 14.35
CA ILE A 280 1.08 -6.94 13.75
C ILE A 280 1.63 -7.83 14.88
N GLY A 281 0.94 -8.93 15.16
CA GLY A 281 1.42 -9.93 16.12
C GLY A 281 2.15 -11.08 15.44
N TYR A 282 1.89 -11.28 14.15
CA TYR A 282 2.46 -12.39 13.39
C TYR A 282 2.81 -11.96 11.96
N VAL A 283 3.80 -12.61 11.36
CA VAL A 283 4.17 -12.46 9.94
C VAL A 283 4.07 -13.82 9.27
N PHE A 284 3.31 -13.92 8.20
CA PHE A 284 3.23 -15.13 7.38
C PHE A 284 4.07 -14.97 6.12
N ILE A 285 4.97 -15.91 5.90
CA ILE A 285 5.93 -15.88 4.80
C ILE A 285 5.80 -17.15 3.97
N THR A 286 5.58 -16.96 2.69
CA THR A 286 5.53 -17.99 1.66
C THR A 286 6.84 -18.04 0.86
N PRO A 287 7.08 -19.09 0.05
CA PRO A 287 8.25 -19.15 -0.83
C PRO A 287 8.34 -18.00 -1.83
N THR A 288 7.21 -17.47 -2.29
CA THR A 288 7.17 -16.35 -3.23
C THR A 288 7.58 -15.04 -2.57
N ASP A 289 7.32 -14.89 -1.26
CA ASP A 289 7.71 -13.71 -0.48
C ASP A 289 9.23 -13.61 -0.28
N MET A 290 9.95 -14.72 -0.38
CA MET A 290 11.42 -14.74 -0.21
C MET A 290 12.14 -13.84 -1.23
N ALA A 291 11.51 -13.57 -2.37
CA ALA A 291 12.02 -12.63 -3.37
C ALA A 291 12.17 -11.19 -2.83
N PHE A 292 11.43 -10.82 -1.79
CA PHE A 292 11.52 -9.51 -1.16
C PHE A 292 12.65 -9.40 -0.12
N PHE A 293 13.29 -10.49 0.29
CA PHE A 293 14.33 -10.47 1.34
C PHE A 293 15.75 -10.28 0.81
N MET A 294 15.90 -9.56 -0.29
CA MET A 294 17.20 -9.13 -0.79
C MET A 294 17.89 -8.19 0.24
N PRO A 295 19.24 -8.08 0.27
CA PRO A 295 19.95 -7.23 1.24
C PRO A 295 19.50 -5.76 1.26
N GLU A 296 19.15 -5.22 0.08
CA GLU A 296 18.62 -3.86 -0.12
C GLU A 296 17.09 -3.79 0.01
N GLY A 297 16.44 -4.91 0.31
CA GLY A 297 15.00 -5.01 0.46
C GLY A 297 14.46 -4.40 1.77
N PRO A 298 13.16 -4.58 2.04
CA PRO A 298 12.54 -4.15 3.29
C PRO A 298 13.27 -4.68 4.52
N PHE A 299 13.25 -3.89 5.59
CA PHE A 299 13.88 -4.25 6.87
C PHE A 299 13.43 -5.61 7.41
N LEU A 300 12.21 -6.04 7.07
CA LEU A 300 11.66 -7.34 7.43
C LEU A 300 12.57 -8.52 7.08
N GLY A 301 13.26 -8.48 5.93
CA GLY A 301 14.15 -9.56 5.52
C GLY A 301 15.32 -9.77 6.48
N ARG A 302 15.76 -8.70 7.15
CA ARG A 302 16.74 -8.76 8.22
C ARG A 302 16.08 -9.18 9.54
N LEU A 303 14.94 -8.58 9.88
CA LEU A 303 14.22 -8.85 11.13
C LEU A 303 13.74 -10.29 11.29
N VAL A 304 13.22 -10.92 10.23
CA VAL A 304 12.70 -12.31 10.23
C VAL A 304 13.71 -13.36 10.68
N ARG A 305 15.01 -13.07 10.54
CA ARG A 305 16.09 -13.94 11.02
C ARG A 305 16.09 -14.09 12.54
N TYR A 306 15.55 -13.09 13.23
CA TYR A 306 15.54 -12.95 14.68
C TYR A 306 14.16 -13.19 15.31
N LEU A 307 13.06 -12.98 14.56
CA LEU A 307 11.70 -13.18 15.09
C LEU A 307 11.47 -14.63 15.56
N PRO A 308 10.72 -14.89 16.65
CA PRO A 308 10.41 -16.26 17.06
C PRO A 308 9.60 -17.00 16.00
N LEU A 309 9.86 -18.30 15.81
CA LEU A 309 9.12 -19.12 14.86
C LEU A 309 7.86 -19.66 15.54
N ALA A 310 6.69 -19.15 15.15
CA ALA A 310 5.42 -19.58 15.72
C ALA A 310 4.99 -20.94 15.14
N CYS A 311 5.16 -21.15 13.84
CA CYS A 311 4.76 -22.38 13.14
C CYS A 311 5.55 -22.53 11.84
N ARG A 312 5.75 -23.77 11.37
CA ARG A 312 6.46 -24.08 10.14
C ARG A 312 6.03 -25.42 9.57
N GLU A 313 5.71 -25.43 8.29
CA GLU A 313 5.44 -26.65 7.52
C GLU A 313 6.11 -26.50 6.14
N GLY A 314 7.09 -27.35 5.84
CA GLY A 314 7.88 -27.25 4.61
C GLY A 314 8.60 -25.90 4.47
N SER A 315 8.23 -25.14 3.43
CA SER A 315 8.79 -23.82 3.09
C SER A 315 7.92 -22.64 3.52
N PHE A 316 6.79 -22.90 4.20
CA PHE A 316 5.89 -21.89 4.76
C PHE A 316 6.22 -21.66 6.23
N ASN A 317 6.32 -20.39 6.63
CA ASN A 317 6.72 -20.03 7.98
C ASN A 317 5.78 -18.95 8.54
N GLY A 318 5.36 -19.14 9.79
CA GLY A 318 4.71 -18.10 10.60
C GLY A 318 5.67 -17.65 11.69
N TYR A 319 5.93 -16.35 11.77
CA TYR A 319 6.77 -15.74 12.79
C TYR A 319 5.94 -14.93 13.76
N GLU A 320 6.29 -14.94 15.04
CA GLU A 320 5.73 -14.07 16.05
C GLU A 320 6.47 -12.73 16.06
N VAL A 321 5.74 -11.63 16.23
CA VAL A 321 6.31 -10.30 16.38
C VAL A 321 6.21 -9.90 17.84
N PRO A 322 7.34 -9.77 18.57
CA PRO A 322 7.28 -9.33 19.95
C PRO A 322 6.80 -7.88 20.01
N GLN A 323 6.28 -7.46 21.17
CA GLN A 323 5.91 -6.08 21.37
C GLN A 323 7.16 -5.19 21.25
N MET A 324 7.09 -4.20 20.36
CA MET A 324 8.17 -3.25 20.12
C MET A 324 7.60 -1.84 20.19
N THR A 325 8.44 -0.91 20.65
CA THR A 325 8.17 0.52 20.66
C THR A 325 8.92 1.22 19.53
N TYR A 326 8.28 2.11 18.78
CA TYR A 326 8.95 2.89 17.72
C TYR A 326 9.57 4.21 18.23
N PRO A 327 10.54 4.79 17.51
CA PRO A 327 11.08 6.10 17.84
C PRO A 327 10.03 7.20 17.64
N GLN A 328 9.75 7.97 18.68
CA GLN A 328 8.74 9.03 18.67
C GLN A 328 9.37 10.41 18.49
N GLY A 329 8.61 11.37 17.95
CA GLY A 329 9.08 12.76 17.79
C GLY A 329 9.23 13.53 19.11
N SER A 330 8.60 13.07 20.18
CA SER A 330 8.62 13.66 21.52
C SER A 330 9.08 12.61 22.51
N SER A 331 10.30 12.70 23.03
CA SER A 331 10.85 11.81 24.04
C SER A 331 12.01 12.50 24.74
N ASP A 332 12.23 12.24 26.02
CA ASP A 332 13.39 12.74 26.77
C ASP A 332 14.64 11.86 26.57
N ILE A 333 14.44 10.66 26.02
CA ILE A 333 15.49 9.69 25.69
C ILE A 333 15.75 9.74 24.18
N ALA A 334 17.01 9.92 23.78
CA ALA A 334 17.44 9.92 22.38
C ALA A 334 18.47 8.84 22.09
N LEU A 335 18.37 8.19 20.93
CA LEU A 335 19.42 7.39 20.32
C LEU A 335 20.11 8.22 19.24
N VAL A 336 21.41 8.47 19.40
CA VAL A 336 22.22 9.17 18.41
C VAL A 336 22.62 8.20 17.31
N LEU A 337 22.24 8.50 16.08
CA LEU A 337 22.60 7.72 14.89
C LEU A 337 23.76 8.39 14.16
N PRO A 338 24.68 7.63 13.54
CA PRO A 338 25.77 8.23 12.76
C PRO A 338 25.25 8.97 11.52
N ASP A 339 25.99 9.98 11.06
CA ASP A 339 25.66 10.70 9.81
C ASP A 339 25.80 9.83 8.57
N LYS A 340 26.75 8.89 8.61
CA LYS A 340 27.09 8.00 7.50
C LYS A 340 27.33 6.59 8.01
N GLY A 341 26.71 5.62 7.34
CA GLY A 341 27.20 4.24 7.33
C GLY A 341 26.54 3.24 8.28
N LEU A 342 26.83 1.97 7.94
CA LEU A 342 26.65 0.68 8.59
C LEU A 342 25.37 0.43 9.41
N TYR A 343 24.37 -0.14 8.72
CA TYR A 343 23.10 -0.63 9.28
C TYR A 343 23.21 -1.56 10.49
N GLY A 344 24.26 -2.38 10.59
CA GLY A 344 24.31 -3.50 11.55
C GLY A 344 24.22 -3.09 13.04
N PRO A 345 25.24 -2.42 13.60
CA PRO A 345 25.30 -2.16 15.05
C PRO A 345 24.15 -1.29 15.57
N PHE A 346 23.72 -0.30 14.80
CA PHE A 346 22.63 0.59 15.23
C PHE A 346 21.25 -0.06 15.14
N GLU A 347 21.05 -1.01 14.22
CA GLU A 347 19.82 -1.79 14.18
C GLU A 347 19.61 -2.50 15.53
N PHE A 348 20.66 -3.08 16.12
CA PHE A 348 20.55 -3.71 17.44
C PHE A 348 20.34 -2.71 18.56
N ALA A 349 21.04 -1.57 18.57
CA ALA A 349 20.79 -0.52 19.57
C ALA A 349 19.33 -0.05 19.58
N LEU A 350 18.78 0.17 18.38
CA LEU A 350 17.38 0.54 18.20
C LEU A 350 16.44 -0.59 18.62
N LEU A 351 16.70 -1.83 18.20
CA LEU A 351 15.87 -2.99 18.56
C LEU A 351 15.90 -3.27 20.06
N THR A 352 17.03 -3.06 20.74
CA THR A 352 17.14 -3.15 22.20
C THR A 352 16.20 -2.15 22.87
N LEU A 353 16.24 -0.87 22.48
CA LEU A 353 15.30 0.15 22.99
C LEU A 353 13.84 -0.21 22.68
N SER A 354 13.57 -0.65 21.45
CA SER A 354 12.25 -1.03 20.99
C SER A 354 11.65 -2.20 21.77
N VAL A 355 12.37 -3.32 21.89
CA VAL A 355 11.92 -4.55 22.57
C VAL A 355 11.83 -4.33 24.09
N SER A 356 12.69 -3.47 24.68
CA SER A 356 12.58 -3.05 26.08
C SER A 356 11.34 -2.19 26.37
N SER A 357 10.55 -1.82 25.36
CA SER A 357 9.41 -0.91 25.50
C SER A 357 9.83 0.41 26.17
N VAL A 358 10.92 1.00 25.71
CA VAL A 358 11.39 2.33 26.15
C VAL A 358 10.74 3.39 25.26
N HIS A 359 10.31 4.50 25.85
CA HIS A 359 9.87 5.66 25.07
C HIS A 359 11.10 6.47 24.66
N TYR A 360 11.50 6.36 23.39
CA TYR A 360 12.72 6.98 22.86
C TYR A 360 12.49 7.73 21.54
N THR A 361 13.44 8.56 21.15
CA THR A 361 13.54 9.20 19.83
C THR A 361 14.88 8.87 19.16
N THR A 362 15.03 9.15 17.87
CA THR A 362 16.31 9.02 17.16
C THR A 362 16.76 10.38 16.65
N VAL A 363 18.02 10.70 16.83
CA VAL A 363 18.58 12.03 16.58
C VAL A 363 19.89 11.88 15.83
N LEU A 364 20.20 12.82 14.93
CA LEU A 364 21.50 12.89 14.27
C LEU A 364 22.46 13.74 15.13
N PRO A 365 23.78 13.54 15.05
CA PRO A 365 24.75 14.20 15.92
C PRO A 365 24.72 15.73 15.77
N ASP A 366 24.49 16.21 14.54
CA ASP A 366 24.40 17.63 14.19
C ASP A 366 23.01 18.24 14.48
N ASP A 367 22.06 17.51 15.07
CA ASP A 367 20.77 18.08 15.45
C ASP A 367 20.92 19.00 16.67
N VAL A 368 20.50 20.24 16.47
CA VAL A 368 20.49 21.32 17.46
C VAL A 368 19.67 21.00 18.71
N ALA A 369 18.74 20.04 18.64
CA ALA A 369 17.95 19.59 19.77
C ALA A 369 18.67 18.56 20.68
N LEU A 370 19.86 18.07 20.33
CA LEU A 370 20.56 17.01 21.07
C LEU A 370 20.77 17.35 22.55
N ALA A 371 21.06 18.62 22.87
CA ALA A 371 21.28 19.08 24.24
C ALA A 371 20.01 19.08 25.13
N ASN A 372 18.83 18.86 24.54
CA ASN A 372 17.57 18.89 25.28
C ASN A 372 17.21 17.55 25.94
N TYR A 373 17.81 16.44 25.51
CA TYR A 373 17.52 15.09 26.01
C TYR A 373 18.15 14.84 27.38
N SER A 374 17.43 14.16 28.28
CA SER A 374 17.95 13.79 29.60
C SER A 374 18.88 12.58 29.53
N ILE A 375 18.55 11.62 28.66
CA ILE A 375 19.31 10.38 28.45
C ILE A 375 19.65 10.25 26.97
N ILE A 376 20.93 10.06 26.68
CA ILE A 376 21.46 10.00 25.32
C ILE A 376 22.17 8.67 25.13
N PHE A 377 21.60 7.82 24.29
CA PHE A 377 22.20 6.56 23.86
C PHE A 377 23.13 6.80 22.67
N VAL A 378 24.35 6.29 22.75
CA VAL A 378 25.35 6.36 21.69
C VAL A 378 25.97 4.99 21.48
N ILE A 379 26.43 4.71 20.26
CA ILE A 379 27.14 3.46 19.94
C ILE A 379 28.63 3.74 19.99
N ASP A 380 29.39 2.87 20.64
CA ASP A 380 30.85 2.95 20.63
C ASP A 380 31.38 2.56 19.24
N GLN A 381 31.67 3.57 18.42
CA GLN A 381 32.12 3.39 17.04
C GLN A 381 33.09 4.50 16.63
N PRO A 382 33.88 4.31 15.55
CA PRO A 382 34.75 5.36 15.03
C PRO A 382 33.97 6.63 14.65
N GLY A 383 34.54 7.79 14.96
CA GLY A 383 33.97 9.10 14.63
C GLY A 383 33.09 9.74 15.71
N VAL A 384 32.89 9.07 16.86
CA VAL A 384 32.20 9.68 17.99
C VAL A 384 33.11 10.70 18.69
N GLU A 385 32.64 11.94 18.80
CA GLU A 385 33.36 13.01 19.49
C GLU A 385 33.21 12.91 21.02
N ILE A 386 34.20 12.27 21.65
CA ILE A 386 34.20 11.99 23.10
C ILE A 386 34.01 13.27 23.93
N ASN A 387 34.70 14.36 23.59
CA ASN A 387 34.60 15.62 24.33
C ASN A 387 33.20 16.23 24.27
N SER A 388 32.52 16.10 23.13
CA SER A 388 31.14 16.56 22.98
C SER A 388 30.21 15.78 23.93
N LEU A 389 30.35 14.45 23.99
CA LEU A 389 29.57 13.62 24.91
C LEU A 389 29.85 13.91 26.38
N LEU A 390 31.13 14.11 26.75
CA LEU A 390 31.50 14.46 28.12
C LEU A 390 30.91 15.82 28.52
N SER A 391 30.93 16.80 27.62
CA SER A 391 30.32 18.12 27.88
C SER A 391 28.81 18.04 28.12
N LEU A 392 28.12 17.08 27.51
CA LEU A 392 26.70 16.83 27.80
C LEU A 392 26.51 16.27 29.22
N CYS A 393 27.39 15.36 29.66
CA CYS A 393 27.36 14.86 31.04
C CYS A 393 27.66 15.97 32.06
N GLU A 394 28.61 16.87 31.78
CA GLU A 394 28.95 17.96 32.71
C GLU A 394 27.74 18.81 33.11
N VAL A 395 26.76 18.96 32.21
CA VAL A 395 25.50 19.70 32.41
C VAL A 395 24.37 18.82 32.98
N GLY A 396 24.71 17.70 33.65
CA GLY A 396 23.74 16.87 34.36
C GLY A 396 23.03 15.80 33.53
N ARG A 397 23.45 15.56 32.28
CA ARG A 397 22.83 14.54 31.42
C ARG A 397 23.40 13.15 31.66
N THR A 398 22.63 12.13 31.30
CA THR A 398 23.09 10.73 31.31
C THR A 398 23.43 10.28 29.89
N VAL A 399 24.69 9.95 29.64
CA VAL A 399 25.12 9.35 28.37
C VAL A 399 25.29 7.85 28.58
N VAL A 400 24.60 7.05 27.76
CA VAL A 400 24.64 5.59 27.78
C VAL A 400 25.29 5.09 26.49
N VAL A 401 26.44 4.45 26.60
CA VAL A 401 27.22 3.95 25.47
C VAL A 401 27.00 2.45 25.33
N GLN A 402 26.66 1.99 24.12
CA GLN A 402 26.51 0.58 23.79
C GLN A 402 27.61 0.14 22.83
N ASN A 403 28.30 -0.95 23.14
CA ASN A 403 29.41 -1.43 22.33
C ASN A 403 29.00 -2.49 21.29
N TRP A 404 27.84 -2.33 20.64
CA TRP A 404 27.38 -3.26 19.58
C TRP A 404 28.35 -3.35 18.40
N ALA A 405 29.25 -2.38 18.20
CA ALA A 405 30.28 -2.44 17.17
C ALA A 405 31.63 -3.00 17.66
N GLY A 406 31.68 -3.61 18.85
CA GLY A 406 32.92 -3.99 19.52
C GLY A 406 33.42 -2.91 20.47
N TYR A 407 34.60 -3.13 21.04
CA TYR A 407 35.26 -2.19 21.96
C TYR A 407 35.94 -1.11 21.11
N GLY A 408 35.33 0.07 21.07
CA GLY A 408 35.73 1.18 20.21
C GLY A 408 36.50 2.27 20.96
N PRO A 409 36.56 3.48 20.39
CA PRO A 409 37.30 4.61 20.97
C PRO A 409 36.83 5.01 22.37
N LEU A 410 35.54 4.83 22.70
CA LEU A 410 35.03 5.15 24.03
C LEU A 410 35.49 4.11 25.06
N ALA A 411 35.50 2.82 24.70
CA ALA A 411 36.10 1.78 25.54
C ALA A 411 37.59 2.08 25.82
N GLU A 412 38.34 2.44 24.78
CA GLU A 412 39.76 2.80 24.91
C GLU A 412 39.98 4.02 25.83
N TYR A 413 39.19 5.08 25.64
CA TYR A 413 39.23 6.27 26.51
C TYR A 413 38.94 5.96 27.99
N LEU A 414 38.06 5.00 28.22
CA LEU A 414 37.71 4.48 29.54
C LEU A 414 38.68 3.41 30.06
N SER A 415 39.71 3.06 29.29
CA SER A 415 40.67 1.98 29.61
C SER A 415 40.00 0.62 29.81
N ILE A 416 38.90 0.36 29.11
CA ILE A 416 38.17 -0.91 29.12
C ILE A 416 38.79 -1.84 28.06
N SER A 417 39.30 -2.99 28.50
CA SER A 417 39.91 -4.00 27.63
C SER A 417 39.55 -5.42 28.07
N GLN A 418 39.67 -6.42 27.19
CA GLN A 418 39.40 -7.83 27.52
C GLN A 418 40.66 -8.50 28.09
N THR A 419 40.54 -9.29 29.16
CA THR A 419 41.68 -10.02 29.77
C THR A 419 42.01 -11.34 29.05
N GLY A 420 41.15 -11.78 28.12
CA GLY A 420 41.26 -13.04 27.39
C GLY A 420 40.65 -14.25 28.12
N ILE A 421 40.31 -14.09 29.40
CA ILE A 421 39.55 -15.07 30.17
C ILE A 421 38.08 -14.99 29.73
N GLN A 422 37.47 -16.15 29.44
CA GLN A 422 36.05 -16.27 29.12
C GLN A 422 35.36 -17.06 30.21
N GLU A 423 34.18 -16.60 30.59
CA GLU A 423 33.31 -17.24 31.56
C GLU A 423 31.92 -17.44 30.96
N ASP A 424 31.21 -18.48 31.40
CA ASP A 424 29.83 -18.70 31.01
C ASP A 424 28.91 -17.66 31.68
N ALA A 425 27.86 -17.24 31.00
CA ALA A 425 26.82 -16.38 31.54
C ALA A 425 25.43 -16.85 31.09
N ASP A 426 24.48 -16.87 32.01
CA ASP A 426 23.06 -17.27 31.82
C ASP A 426 22.06 -16.18 32.25
N GLY A 427 22.54 -15.02 32.69
CA GLY A 427 21.67 -13.95 33.17
C GLY A 427 22.32 -12.59 33.33
N LEU A 428 21.52 -11.64 33.79
CA LEU A 428 21.91 -10.27 34.13
C LEU A 428 21.43 -9.95 35.54
N ARG A 429 22.19 -9.13 36.28
CA ARG A 429 21.83 -8.63 37.60
C ARG A 429 22.16 -7.16 37.79
N CYS A 430 21.22 -6.40 38.34
CA CYS A 430 21.42 -5.03 38.80
C CYS A 430 20.62 -4.81 40.08
N GLY A 431 21.32 -4.63 41.21
CA GLY A 431 20.69 -4.62 42.53
C GLY A 431 19.87 -5.90 42.76
N ASN A 432 18.56 -5.73 43.00
CA ASN A 432 17.65 -6.85 43.25
C ASN A 432 16.98 -7.40 41.98
N ARG A 433 17.20 -6.78 40.82
CA ARG A 433 16.62 -7.24 39.55
C ARG A 433 17.53 -8.25 38.91
N THR A 434 16.94 -9.34 38.44
CA THR A 434 17.61 -10.35 37.63
C THR A 434 16.80 -10.64 36.39
N GLU A 435 17.49 -10.93 35.29
CA GLU A 435 16.90 -11.35 34.02
C GLU A 435 17.65 -12.59 33.53
N GLN A 436 16.92 -13.54 32.96
CA GLN A 436 17.52 -14.75 32.37
C GLN A 436 17.85 -14.52 30.89
N LEU A 437 19.01 -15.02 30.48
CA LEU A 437 19.50 -15.03 29.11
C LEU A 437 19.79 -16.49 28.68
N PRO A 438 19.82 -16.79 27.37
CA PRO A 438 20.43 -18.03 26.91
C PRO A 438 21.92 -18.06 27.27
N THR A 439 22.48 -19.24 27.55
CA THR A 439 23.89 -19.40 27.95
C THR A 439 24.87 -18.99 26.84
N PHE A 440 25.91 -18.23 27.19
CA PHE A 440 26.95 -17.77 26.27
C PHE A 440 28.23 -17.35 27.00
N ASN A 441 29.34 -17.22 26.26
CA ASN A 441 30.62 -16.80 26.82
C ASN A 441 30.73 -15.28 26.87
N VAL A 442 31.13 -14.76 28.04
CA VAL A 442 31.47 -13.35 28.25
C VAL A 442 32.97 -13.23 28.58
N PRO A 443 33.69 -12.26 27.99
CA PRO A 443 35.05 -11.98 28.37
C PRO A 443 35.10 -11.21 29.69
N GLU A 444 36.04 -11.55 30.55
CA GLU A 444 36.37 -10.72 31.70
C GLU A 444 36.96 -9.38 31.23
N LEU A 445 36.57 -8.30 31.90
CA LEU A 445 36.98 -6.93 31.57
C LEU A 445 38.03 -6.41 32.55
N SER A 446 39.10 -5.85 32.00
CA SER A 446 40.04 -4.98 32.71
C SER A 446 39.61 -3.52 32.51
N PHE A 447 39.50 -2.77 33.60
CA PHE A 447 39.14 -1.35 33.61
C PHE A 447 39.70 -0.65 34.85
N ASP A 448 39.80 0.67 34.80
CA ASP A 448 40.26 1.48 35.93
C ASP A 448 39.15 1.63 36.99
N SER A 449 39.23 0.82 38.05
CA SER A 449 38.27 0.84 39.15
C SER A 449 38.27 2.12 39.98
N ALA A 450 39.30 2.99 39.84
CA ALA A 450 39.29 4.32 40.45
C ALA A 450 38.38 5.30 39.68
N ARG A 451 38.14 5.07 38.39
CA ARG A 451 37.30 5.91 37.52
C ARG A 451 35.92 5.32 37.26
N LEU A 452 35.82 3.99 37.22
CA LEU A 452 34.62 3.27 36.81
C LEU A 452 34.10 2.37 37.93
N THR A 453 32.80 2.46 38.19
CA THR A 453 32.09 1.61 39.14
C THR A 453 31.14 0.66 38.41
N PRO A 454 31.26 -0.66 38.59
CA PRO A 454 30.25 -1.59 38.10
C PRO A 454 28.90 -1.36 38.76
N ILE A 455 27.84 -1.26 37.95
CA ILE A 455 26.45 -1.10 38.42
C ILE A 455 25.57 -2.30 38.06
N ALA A 456 26.01 -3.14 37.12
CA ALA A 456 25.33 -4.37 36.77
C ALA A 456 26.30 -5.41 36.20
N TYR A 457 25.94 -6.68 36.35
CA TYR A 457 26.78 -7.83 36.05
C TYR A 457 26.07 -8.83 35.15
N PHE A 458 26.85 -9.53 34.33
CA PHE A 458 26.48 -10.85 33.82
C PHE A 458 26.53 -11.85 34.97
N THR A 459 25.64 -12.84 34.96
CA THR A 459 25.60 -13.88 35.99
C THR A 459 25.68 -15.28 35.40
N ASP A 460 26.19 -16.23 36.20
CA ASP A 460 26.11 -17.67 35.97
C ASP A 460 25.54 -18.34 37.24
N GLY A 461 24.39 -19.00 37.13
CA GLY A 461 23.71 -19.57 38.29
C GLY A 461 23.38 -18.53 39.37
N GLY A 462 23.24 -17.26 38.98
CA GLY A 462 22.98 -16.12 39.88
C GLY A 462 24.20 -15.52 40.58
N SER A 463 25.40 -16.04 40.35
CA SER A 463 26.67 -15.44 40.80
C SER A 463 27.15 -14.41 39.79
N ASP A 464 27.71 -13.28 40.24
CA ASP A 464 28.28 -12.28 39.31
C ASP A 464 29.58 -12.82 38.69
N VAL A 465 29.70 -12.63 37.38
CA VAL A 465 30.79 -13.16 36.56
C VAL A 465 31.62 -12.01 36.01
N ALA A 466 31.06 -11.25 35.05
CA ALA A 466 31.71 -10.08 34.46
C ALA A 466 30.81 -8.84 34.55
N PRO A 467 31.36 -7.62 34.75
CA PRO A 467 30.56 -6.41 34.74
C PRO A 467 29.99 -6.17 33.33
N TYR A 468 28.69 -5.97 33.27
CA TYR A 468 27.98 -5.68 32.02
C TYR A 468 27.75 -4.17 31.87
N ALA A 469 27.53 -3.44 32.97
CA ALA A 469 27.38 -1.99 32.96
C ALA A 469 28.35 -1.33 33.92
N LEU A 470 29.14 -0.39 33.40
CA LEU A 470 30.13 0.40 34.12
C LEU A 470 29.70 1.86 34.13
N GLU A 471 29.84 2.54 35.26
CA GLU A 471 29.46 3.94 35.44
C GLU A 471 30.67 4.81 35.79
N MET A 472 30.71 6.03 35.25
CA MET A 472 31.61 7.11 35.62
C MET A 472 30.81 8.40 35.82
N CYS A 473 31.02 9.10 36.94
CA CYS A 473 30.43 10.42 37.17
C CYS A 473 31.24 11.50 36.43
N VAL A 474 30.55 12.39 35.71
CA VAL A 474 31.19 13.50 34.97
C VAL A 474 30.39 14.77 35.24
N GLY A 475 30.96 15.69 36.03
CA GLY A 475 30.24 16.87 36.52
C GLY A 475 29.00 16.48 37.32
N GLU A 476 27.85 17.04 36.95
CA GLU A 476 26.55 16.69 37.57
C GLU A 476 25.88 15.46 36.92
N GLY A 477 26.41 14.99 35.79
CA GLY A 477 25.84 13.91 35.01
C GLY A 477 26.55 12.58 35.16
N ARG A 478 26.14 11.64 34.31
CA ARG A 478 26.51 10.22 34.42
C ARG A 478 26.90 9.69 33.04
N PHE A 479 27.97 8.92 33.00
CA PHE A 479 28.43 8.22 31.80
C PHE A 479 28.37 6.71 32.07
N ILE A 480 27.53 5.98 31.34
CA ILE A 480 27.28 4.56 31.55
C ILE A 480 27.71 3.79 30.30
N TYR A 481 28.68 2.90 30.42
CA TYR A 481 29.15 2.02 29.36
C TYR A 481 28.53 0.63 29.50
N LEU A 482 27.82 0.16 28.47
CA LEU A 482 27.16 -1.13 28.41
C LEU A 482 27.95 -2.10 27.51
N ASN A 483 28.45 -3.18 28.10
CA ASN A 483 29.13 -4.26 27.42
C ASN A 483 28.14 -5.27 26.80
N THR A 484 27.53 -4.91 25.68
CA THR A 484 26.59 -5.73 24.91
C THR A 484 27.26 -6.57 23.81
N TYR A 485 28.49 -6.27 23.42
CA TYR A 485 29.20 -6.95 22.33
C TYR A 485 29.24 -8.49 22.43
N PRO A 486 29.51 -9.10 23.60
CA PRO A 486 29.53 -10.56 23.70
C PRO A 486 28.18 -11.19 23.31
N TYR A 487 27.07 -10.50 23.60
CA TYR A 487 25.73 -10.95 23.25
C TYR A 487 25.42 -10.85 21.74
N LEU A 488 26.09 -9.93 21.04
CA LEU A 488 25.98 -9.85 19.57
C LEU A 488 26.45 -11.14 18.90
N LEU A 489 27.45 -11.82 19.47
CA LEU A 489 27.94 -13.10 18.95
C LEU A 489 26.84 -14.17 19.01
N VAL A 490 26.02 -14.15 20.05
CA VAL A 490 24.84 -15.03 20.20
C VAL A 490 23.79 -14.70 19.14
N LEU A 491 23.50 -13.41 18.93
CA LEU A 491 22.58 -12.95 17.88
C LEU A 491 23.08 -13.28 16.47
N ASN A 492 24.39 -13.40 16.27
CA ASN A 492 24.99 -13.80 15.00
C ASN A 492 25.24 -15.31 14.89
N SER A 493 24.77 -16.11 15.86
CA SER A 493 24.90 -17.56 15.83
C SER A 493 24.25 -18.18 14.58
N THR A 494 24.85 -19.28 14.11
CA THR A 494 24.29 -20.14 13.06
C THR A 494 23.10 -20.95 13.57
N ASP A 495 23.00 -21.16 14.88
CA ASP A 495 21.83 -21.77 15.51
C ASP A 495 20.65 -20.78 15.50
N GLY A 496 19.68 -21.07 14.63
CA GLY A 496 18.50 -20.26 14.47
C GLY A 496 17.56 -20.25 15.67
N MET A 497 17.59 -21.26 16.55
CA MET A 497 16.77 -21.28 17.76
C MET A 497 17.38 -20.37 18.83
N LEU A 498 18.68 -20.57 19.12
CA LEU A 498 19.43 -19.74 20.06
C LEU A 498 19.37 -18.25 19.69
N ARG A 499 19.55 -17.92 18.40
CA ARG A 499 19.45 -16.55 17.90
C ARG A 499 18.08 -15.91 18.15
N ARG A 500 16.99 -16.66 17.93
CA ARG A 500 15.62 -16.16 18.10
C ARG A 500 15.28 -15.99 19.59
N GLU A 501 15.72 -16.91 20.43
CA GLU A 501 15.61 -16.79 21.88
C GLU A 501 16.37 -15.57 22.40
N ALA A 502 17.61 -15.38 21.96
CA ALA A 502 18.42 -14.23 22.31
C ALA A 502 17.78 -12.90 21.89
N PHE A 503 17.12 -12.87 20.73
CA PHE A 503 16.41 -11.69 20.25
C PHE A 503 15.26 -11.25 21.16
N ILE A 504 14.44 -12.19 21.64
CA ILE A 504 13.35 -11.89 22.59
C ILE A 504 13.93 -11.27 23.88
N ARG A 505 15.12 -11.72 24.28
CA ARG A 505 15.81 -11.28 25.50
C ARG A 505 16.63 -10.00 25.33
N LEU A 506 16.69 -9.38 24.14
CA LEU A 506 17.33 -8.08 23.96
C LEU A 506 16.80 -7.04 24.95
N GLY A 507 15.50 -7.10 25.26
CA GLY A 507 14.85 -6.17 26.17
C GLY A 507 15.42 -6.21 27.60
N ALA A 508 15.98 -7.35 28.01
CA ALA A 508 16.47 -7.62 29.37
C ALA A 508 17.59 -6.66 29.80
N PHE A 509 18.49 -6.30 28.88
CA PHE A 509 19.60 -5.39 29.14
C PHE A 509 19.11 -4.07 29.73
N LEU A 510 18.10 -3.43 29.13
CA LEU A 510 17.60 -2.18 29.70
C LEU A 510 16.59 -2.40 30.84
N ASN A 511 15.86 -3.52 30.84
CA ASN A 511 14.89 -3.82 31.89
C ASN A 511 15.53 -3.98 33.28
N VAL A 512 16.71 -4.61 33.35
CA VAL A 512 17.45 -4.79 34.60
C VAL A 512 17.97 -3.44 35.13
N LEU A 513 18.26 -2.47 34.25
CA LEU A 513 18.78 -1.13 34.62
C LEU A 513 17.72 -0.10 35.02
N ARG A 514 16.42 -0.41 34.94
CA ARG A 514 15.35 0.59 35.17
C ARG A 514 15.37 1.25 36.55
N ASP A 515 15.98 0.62 37.55
CA ASP A 515 16.14 1.21 38.89
C ASP A 515 17.28 2.23 38.94
N VAL A 516 18.25 2.12 38.03
CA VAL A 516 19.46 2.96 37.99
C VAL A 516 19.36 4.04 36.93
N VAL A 517 18.73 3.73 35.78
CA VAL A 517 18.49 4.66 34.68
C VAL A 517 16.99 4.88 34.58
N PRO A 518 16.49 6.13 34.64
CA PRO A 518 15.05 6.42 34.64
C PRO A 518 14.45 6.24 33.23
N LEU A 519 14.33 4.99 32.81
CA LEU A 519 13.77 4.59 31.53
C LEU A 519 12.25 4.65 31.61
N VAL A 520 11.69 5.65 30.94
CA VAL A 520 10.23 5.81 30.85
C VAL A 520 9.70 4.76 29.87
N SER A 521 8.86 3.84 30.35
CA SER A 521 8.03 3.05 29.46
C SER A 521 6.85 3.88 28.99
N PRO A 522 6.43 3.77 27.73
CA PRO A 522 5.16 4.34 27.32
C PRO A 522 4.09 3.72 28.23
N GLY A 523 3.25 4.58 28.82
CA GLY A 523 2.06 4.10 29.52
C GLY A 523 1.26 3.17 28.60
N PRO A 524 0.38 2.30 29.14
CA PRO A 524 -0.41 1.39 28.31
C PRO A 524 -1.13 2.23 27.26
N ALA A 525 -0.64 2.17 26.01
CA ALA A 525 -1.16 2.99 24.93
C ALA A 525 -2.66 2.73 24.89
N ILE A 526 -3.47 3.79 25.01
CA ILE A 526 -4.93 3.66 24.91
C ILE A 526 -5.15 2.95 23.59
N ARG A 527 -5.61 1.69 23.68
CA ARG A 527 -5.53 0.76 22.57
C ARG A 527 -6.55 1.16 21.50
N GLY A 528 -6.21 2.14 20.67
CA GLY A 528 -6.97 2.56 19.50
C GLY A 528 -7.14 1.46 18.45
N TYR A 529 -7.91 1.67 17.40
CA TYR A 529 -7.97 0.69 16.31
C TYR A 529 -6.60 0.60 15.59
N PRO A 530 -6.25 -0.57 15.03
CA PRO A 530 -5.05 -0.68 14.18
C PRO A 530 -5.07 0.41 13.12
N HIS A 531 -3.93 1.10 12.98
CA HIS A 531 -3.80 2.23 12.07
C HIS A 531 -2.78 1.90 10.99
N PHE A 532 -3.27 1.78 9.74
CA PHE A 532 -2.41 1.70 8.57
C PHE A 532 -2.20 3.11 8.04
N HIS A 533 -0.95 3.56 8.12
CA HIS A 533 -0.58 4.93 7.75
C HIS A 533 -0.82 5.20 6.28
N ARG A 534 -1.23 6.44 5.98
CA ARG A 534 -1.12 6.97 4.63
C ARG A 534 0.35 7.24 4.35
N TYR A 535 0.74 7.29 3.09
CA TYR A 535 2.13 7.57 2.76
C TYR A 535 2.24 8.16 1.37
N PHE A 536 3.39 8.76 1.08
CA PHE A 536 3.82 9.05 -0.27
C PHE A 536 5.13 8.34 -0.60
N ILE A 537 5.32 8.04 -1.88
CA ILE A 537 6.56 7.50 -2.46
C ILE A 537 7.15 8.59 -3.35
N GLY A 538 8.47 8.80 -3.27
CA GLY A 538 9.16 9.83 -4.03
C GLY A 538 8.92 11.24 -3.49
N ASP A 539 9.07 12.24 -4.35
CA ASP A 539 9.06 13.66 -3.94
C ASP A 539 7.64 14.24 -3.78
N VAL A 540 7.53 15.25 -2.90
CA VAL A 540 6.33 16.08 -2.76
C VAL A 540 6.70 17.54 -2.98
N ARG A 541 6.18 18.13 -4.06
CA ARG A 541 6.37 19.55 -4.38
C ARG A 541 5.25 20.38 -3.77
N LEU A 542 5.63 21.39 -3.00
CA LEU A 542 4.76 22.34 -2.31
C LEU A 542 4.91 23.70 -3.01
N LEU A 543 3.79 24.29 -3.45
CA LEU A 543 3.74 25.55 -4.19
C LEU A 543 2.69 26.48 -3.58
N GLY A 544 3.02 27.74 -3.32
CA GLY A 544 2.10 28.72 -2.73
C GLY A 544 2.64 29.28 -1.43
N ASP A 545 1.79 29.52 -0.44
CA ASP A 545 2.25 29.86 0.91
C ASP A 545 2.54 28.56 1.67
N VAL A 546 3.82 28.20 1.79
CA VAL A 546 4.28 26.95 2.42
C VAL A 546 4.78 27.26 3.83
N LEU A 547 4.12 26.66 4.81
CA LEU A 547 4.42 26.80 6.23
C LEU A 547 4.74 25.43 6.84
N LEU A 548 5.95 25.31 7.39
CA LEU A 548 6.48 24.06 7.95
C LEU A 548 6.81 24.28 9.43
N ARG A 549 6.25 23.46 10.31
CA ARG A 549 6.54 23.49 11.74
C ARG A 549 7.33 22.26 12.15
N THR A 550 8.46 22.45 12.82
CA THR A 550 9.33 21.37 13.29
C THR A 550 9.98 21.71 14.63
N ASN A 551 10.46 20.68 15.32
CA ASN A 551 11.18 20.77 16.59
C ASN A 551 12.67 20.36 16.45
N GLY A 552 13.11 19.92 15.26
CA GLY A 552 14.49 19.54 14.99
C GLY A 552 14.85 19.90 13.55
N LEU A 553 16.03 20.49 13.37
CA LEU A 553 16.47 21.03 12.09
C LEU A 553 17.98 20.86 11.95
N ILE A 554 18.41 20.39 10.79
CA ILE A 554 19.82 20.35 10.39
C ILE A 554 19.94 21.07 9.07
N LEU A 555 20.72 22.14 9.04
CA LEU A 555 20.98 22.90 7.83
C LEU A 555 22.09 22.22 7.02
N SER A 556 22.03 22.33 5.70
CA SER A 556 23.18 21.99 4.86
C SER A 556 24.38 22.87 5.23
N ARG A 557 25.59 22.41 4.92
CA ARG A 557 26.79 23.24 5.05
C ARG A 557 26.70 24.38 4.02
N GLU A 558 27.23 25.56 4.35
CA GLU A 558 27.26 26.75 3.49
C GLU A 558 25.90 27.46 3.32
N VAL A 559 25.23 27.79 4.43
CA VAL A 559 23.99 28.59 4.39
C VAL A 559 24.31 30.06 4.57
N VAL A 560 23.88 30.90 3.62
CA VAL A 560 23.92 32.36 3.80
C VAL A 560 22.59 32.82 4.40
N ALA A 561 22.66 33.48 5.55
CA ALA A 561 21.50 33.88 6.33
C ALA A 561 21.62 35.34 6.81
N SER A 562 20.48 35.97 7.09
CA SER A 562 20.39 37.31 7.68
C SER A 562 19.34 37.30 8.78
N VAL A 563 19.58 37.99 9.91
CA VAL A 563 18.57 38.15 10.96
C VAL A 563 17.75 39.40 10.66
N SER A 564 16.43 39.27 10.61
CA SER A 564 15.52 40.41 10.37
C SER A 564 14.84 40.91 11.63
N ARG A 565 14.65 40.03 12.63
CA ARG A 565 14.08 40.35 13.95
C ARG A 565 14.76 39.48 15.01
N PRO A 566 15.01 40.00 16.22
CA PRO A 566 14.72 41.36 16.69
C PRO A 566 15.76 42.42 16.28
N ILE A 567 16.93 42.00 15.78
CA ILE A 567 18.03 42.87 15.36
C ILE A 567 18.28 42.61 13.87
N GLU A 568 18.43 43.67 13.08
CA GLU A 568 18.81 43.55 11.68
C GLU A 568 20.31 43.22 11.58
N HIS A 569 20.62 42.01 11.16
CA HIS A 569 21.97 41.55 10.80
C HIS A 569 21.97 41.23 9.30
N GLY A 570 22.96 41.73 8.57
CA GLY A 570 23.07 41.55 7.12
C GLY A 570 23.22 40.09 6.70
N TYR A 571 23.26 39.83 5.39
CA TYR A 571 23.54 38.48 4.91
C TYR A 571 25.00 38.11 5.19
N SER A 572 25.19 37.05 5.94
CA SER A 572 26.49 36.46 6.27
C SER A 572 26.41 34.93 6.19
N GLU A 573 27.56 34.27 6.09
CA GLU A 573 27.61 32.80 6.08
C GLU A 573 27.43 32.27 7.50
N LEU A 574 26.38 31.48 7.71
CA LEU A 574 26.07 30.82 8.97
C LEU A 574 26.91 29.54 9.09
N GLN A 575 27.91 29.59 9.97
CA GLN A 575 28.83 28.48 10.25
C GLN A 575 28.21 27.45 11.19
N GLU A 576 27.49 27.92 12.22
CA GLU A 576 26.91 27.06 13.25
C GLU A 576 25.58 27.63 13.75
N LEU A 577 24.62 26.74 14.02
CA LEU A 577 23.36 27.06 14.65
C LEU A 577 23.21 26.15 15.88
N THR A 578 23.13 26.75 17.07
CA THR A 578 22.99 25.98 18.32
C THR A 578 21.71 26.41 19.02
N ILE A 579 20.92 25.43 19.45
CA ILE A 579 19.71 25.65 20.26
C ILE A 579 19.90 24.99 21.62
N LYS A 580 19.58 25.71 22.69
CA LYS A 580 19.47 25.16 24.04
C LYS A 580 18.09 25.46 24.59
N GLY A 581 17.42 24.48 25.17
CA GLY A 581 16.07 24.62 25.70
C GLY A 581 14.98 24.36 24.68
N HIS A 582 13.73 24.64 25.06
CA HIS A 582 12.56 24.38 24.23
C HIS A 582 12.39 25.47 23.17
N VAL A 583 12.46 25.09 21.89
CA VAL A 583 12.27 25.98 20.75
C VAL A 583 11.34 25.34 19.74
N SER A 584 10.34 26.08 19.29
CA SER A 584 9.51 25.68 18.15
C SER A 584 9.98 26.47 16.93
N MET A 585 10.18 25.78 15.81
CA MET A 585 10.61 26.40 14.55
C MET A 585 9.44 26.46 13.59
N LEU A 586 9.27 27.61 12.94
CA LEU A 586 8.32 27.85 11.88
C LEU A 586 9.08 28.31 10.64
N ILE A 587 9.02 27.53 9.57
CA ILE A 587 9.72 27.80 8.32
C ILE A 587 8.69 28.20 7.28
N HIS A 588 8.89 29.35 6.66
CA HIS A 588 8.03 29.86 5.60
C HIS A 588 8.80 29.84 4.27
N SER A 589 8.14 29.44 3.18
CA SER A 589 8.70 29.42 1.82
C SER A 589 7.59 29.60 0.77
N GLU A 590 7.92 30.10 -0.43
CA GLU A 590 6.95 30.14 -1.55
C GLU A 590 6.93 28.81 -2.33
N GLU A 591 8.04 28.07 -2.29
CA GLU A 591 8.19 26.74 -2.90
C GLU A 591 9.05 25.85 -2.02
N ALA A 592 8.68 24.58 -1.89
CA ALA A 592 9.51 23.60 -1.21
C ALA A 592 9.31 22.22 -1.84
N THR A 593 10.36 21.40 -1.85
CA THR A 593 10.25 19.98 -2.19
C THR A 593 10.62 19.15 -0.97
N LEU A 594 9.70 18.30 -0.51
CA LEU A 594 9.96 17.31 0.54
C LEU A 594 10.31 15.97 -0.11
N SER A 595 11.44 15.40 0.30
CA SER A 595 11.96 14.15 -0.23
C SER A 595 12.21 13.14 0.90
N PRO A 596 11.88 11.85 0.71
CA PRO A 596 12.32 10.79 1.60
C PRO A 596 13.85 10.87 1.78
N SER A 597 14.33 10.67 3.01
CA SER A 597 15.73 10.94 3.33
C SER A 597 16.57 9.67 3.36
N ALA A 598 17.79 9.73 2.85
CA ALA A 598 18.76 8.64 2.96
C ALA A 598 19.43 8.56 4.35
N VAL A 599 19.23 9.53 5.25
CA VAL A 599 19.86 9.52 6.58
C VAL A 599 19.36 8.35 7.43
N PRO A 600 20.17 7.76 8.33
CA PRO A 600 19.77 6.56 9.08
C PRO A 600 18.52 6.75 9.94
N SER A 601 18.29 7.97 10.46
CA SER A 601 17.08 8.26 11.21
C SER A 601 15.85 8.25 10.32
N SER A 602 14.81 7.57 10.80
CA SER A 602 13.49 7.60 10.15
C SER A 602 12.67 8.84 10.48
N LEU A 603 13.12 9.73 11.37
CA LEU A 603 12.34 10.90 11.81
C LEU A 603 12.60 12.16 10.98
N TYR A 604 13.58 12.14 10.08
CA TYR A 604 13.97 13.32 9.28
C TYR A 604 13.56 13.15 7.84
N VAL A 605 12.94 14.19 7.29
CA VAL A 605 12.65 14.34 5.86
C VAL A 605 13.61 15.39 5.30
N GLU A 606 14.09 15.19 4.07
CA GLU A 606 14.87 16.20 3.37
C GLU A 606 13.92 17.24 2.78
N ALA A 607 14.27 18.52 2.90
CA ALA A 607 13.54 19.61 2.32
C ALA A 607 14.47 20.52 1.51
N ASP A 608 14.14 20.71 0.24
CA ASP A 608 14.75 21.68 -0.67
C ASP A 608 13.85 22.92 -0.75
N MET A 609 14.22 23.99 -0.06
CA MET A 609 13.47 25.24 -0.03
C MET A 609 13.89 26.15 -1.19
N ARG A 610 12.91 26.65 -1.93
CA ARG A 610 13.11 27.52 -3.09
C ARG A 610 12.24 28.76 -2.94
N ASN A 611 12.75 29.89 -3.41
CA ASN A 611 12.08 31.20 -3.40
C ASN A 611 11.69 31.66 -1.98
N ARG A 612 12.48 32.59 -1.42
CA ARG A 612 12.20 33.29 -0.15
C ARG A 612 11.93 32.35 1.03
N CYS A 613 12.98 31.79 1.58
CA CYS A 613 12.89 30.99 2.80
C CYS A 613 13.21 31.84 4.04
N SER A 614 12.33 31.81 5.04
CA SER A 614 12.59 32.37 6.37
C SER A 614 12.30 31.35 7.46
N ILE A 615 13.07 31.40 8.54
CA ILE A 615 12.90 30.56 9.72
C ILE A 615 12.63 31.46 10.91
N THR A 616 11.48 31.30 11.54
CA THR A 616 11.13 31.94 12.81
C THR A 616 11.35 30.95 13.95
N PHE A 617 12.29 31.28 14.83
CA PHE A 617 12.55 30.55 16.07
C PHE A 617 11.73 31.17 17.20
N MET A 618 10.81 30.39 17.78
CA MET A 618 10.05 30.80 18.96
C MET A 618 10.73 30.25 20.21
N LEU A 619 11.49 31.10 20.90
CA LEU A 619 12.25 30.76 22.11
C LEU A 619 11.37 30.91 23.35
N SER A 620 11.19 29.83 24.12
CA SER A 620 10.55 29.91 25.44
C SER A 620 11.49 30.48 26.51
N GLU A 621 10.96 30.77 27.71
CA GLU A 621 11.76 31.19 28.86
C GLU A 621 12.91 30.21 29.13
N GLY A 622 14.13 30.76 29.24
CA GLY A 622 15.35 29.98 29.50
C GLY A 622 15.99 29.36 28.24
N SER A 623 15.32 29.40 27.09
CA SER A 623 15.89 28.91 25.83
C SER A 623 16.91 29.90 25.26
N ILE A 624 17.94 29.38 24.59
CA ILE A 624 19.02 30.16 23.97
C ILE A 624 19.18 29.70 22.52
N LEU A 625 19.24 30.66 21.60
CA LEU A 625 19.63 30.45 20.21
C LEU A 625 20.97 31.15 19.97
N VAL A 626 21.95 30.41 19.47
CA VAL A 626 23.26 30.94 19.07
C VAL A 626 23.39 30.77 17.56
N LEU A 627 23.60 31.87 16.87
CA LEU A 627 23.88 31.90 15.42
C LEU A 627 25.33 32.36 15.25
N ASN A 628 26.18 31.48 14.75
CA ASN A 628 27.59 31.78 14.51
C ASN A 628 27.78 32.12 13.03
N PHE A 629 28.00 33.39 12.73
CA PHE A 629 28.27 33.90 11.39
C PHE A 629 29.78 34.11 11.18
N THR A 630 30.21 34.19 9.92
CA THR A 630 31.62 34.48 9.60
C THR A 630 32.11 35.84 10.11
N ASP A 631 31.20 36.79 10.34
CA ASP A 631 31.47 38.16 10.81
C ASP A 631 31.11 38.39 12.29
N GLY A 632 30.58 37.39 13.00
CA GLY A 632 30.25 37.51 14.42
C GLY A 632 29.33 36.43 14.95
N ILE A 633 29.15 36.38 16.28
CA ILE A 633 28.24 35.46 16.97
C ILE A 633 27.07 36.26 17.52
N GLU A 634 25.85 35.86 17.16
CA GLU A 634 24.60 36.43 17.67
C GLU A 634 23.95 35.48 18.67
N ILE A 635 23.62 35.97 19.86
CA ILE A 635 23.04 35.17 20.96
C ILE A 635 21.70 35.76 21.37
N PHE A 636 20.64 34.96 21.24
CA PHE A 636 19.28 35.32 21.61
C PHE A 636 18.83 34.48 22.81
N ARG A 637 18.16 35.11 23.77
CA ARG A 637 17.67 34.46 24.99
C ARG A 637 16.17 34.68 25.13
N GLY A 638 15.40 33.60 25.30
CA GLY A 638 13.97 33.66 25.53
C GLY A 638 13.65 34.13 26.95
N GLY A 639 12.86 35.21 27.06
CA GLY A 639 12.33 35.71 28.33
C GLY A 639 10.96 35.10 28.67
N GLN A 640 10.32 35.61 29.73
CA GLN A 640 8.97 35.18 30.15
C GLN A 640 7.90 35.34 29.07
N ALA A 641 8.00 36.38 28.24
CA ALA A 641 7.09 36.62 27.12
C ALA A 641 7.42 35.76 25.88
N GLY A 642 8.49 34.95 25.93
CA GLY A 642 9.13 34.36 24.76
C GLY A 642 9.94 35.39 23.96
N LEU A 643 10.68 34.90 22.96
CA LEU A 643 11.36 35.74 21.98
C LEU A 643 11.23 35.09 20.60
N GLU A 644 10.80 35.86 19.60
CA GLU A 644 10.77 35.45 18.21
C GLU A 644 12.00 35.98 17.48
N VAL A 645 12.75 35.08 16.85
CA VAL A 645 13.92 35.43 16.03
C VAL A 645 13.66 34.98 14.59
N GLU A 646 13.62 35.92 13.66
CA GLU A 646 13.32 35.65 12.25
C GLU A 646 14.60 35.74 11.41
N VAL A 647 15.01 34.59 10.86
CA VAL A 647 16.23 34.42 10.07
C VAL A 647 15.85 34.14 8.61
N ASN A 648 16.19 35.05 7.70
CA ASN A 648 16.00 34.86 6.27
C ASN A 648 17.18 34.10 5.67
N LEU A 649 16.91 33.07 4.89
CA LEU A 649 17.91 32.23 4.23
C LEU A 649 17.98 32.55 2.74
N ARG A 650 19.19 32.57 2.19
CA ARG A 650 19.39 32.68 0.74
C ARG A 650 19.06 31.35 0.07
N THR A 651 18.02 31.33 -0.76
CA THR A 651 17.58 30.14 -1.50
C THR A 651 18.40 29.92 -2.78
N PRO A 652 18.56 28.66 -3.26
CA PRO A 652 18.01 27.42 -2.69
C PRO A 652 18.77 26.96 -1.45
N VAL A 653 18.05 26.35 -0.49
CA VAL A 653 18.67 25.78 0.72
C VAL A 653 18.10 24.40 1.00
N LYS A 654 18.98 23.45 1.27
CA LYS A 654 18.61 22.11 1.70
C LYS A 654 18.71 22.00 3.22
N MET A 655 17.75 21.30 3.82
CA MET A 655 17.73 21.04 5.26
C MET A 655 17.06 19.71 5.56
N LEU A 656 17.41 19.10 6.69
CA LEU A 656 16.71 17.95 7.25
C LEU A 656 15.80 18.45 8.35
N MET A 657 14.51 18.12 8.26
CA MET A 657 13.51 18.52 9.24
C MET A 657 12.97 17.31 9.98
N ARG A 658 12.89 17.40 11.30
CA ARG A 658 12.37 16.32 12.12
C ARG A 658 10.85 16.36 12.21
N THR A 659 10.19 15.31 11.73
CA THR A 659 8.74 15.11 11.78
C THR A 659 7.91 16.36 11.49
N PRO A 660 8.14 17.08 10.37
CA PRO A 660 7.50 18.38 10.15
C PRO A 660 5.99 18.25 9.99
N TYR A 661 5.26 19.22 10.55
CA TYR A 661 3.89 19.53 10.17
C TYR A 661 3.92 20.52 9.01
N VAL A 662 3.21 20.20 7.94
CA VAL A 662 3.20 20.93 6.68
C VAL A 662 1.82 21.54 6.50
N HIS A 663 1.77 22.82 6.17
CA HIS A 663 0.59 23.55 5.75
C HIS A 663 0.92 24.30 4.46
N VAL A 664 0.04 24.20 3.46
CA VAL A 664 0.22 24.84 2.15
C VAL A 664 -1.09 25.47 1.72
N ASP A 665 -1.11 26.78 1.53
CA ASP A 665 -2.20 27.47 0.83
C ASP A 665 -1.80 27.67 -0.63
N GLY A 666 -2.15 26.70 -1.48
CA GLY A 666 -1.72 26.65 -2.87
C GLY A 666 -1.91 25.29 -3.53
N ALA A 667 -0.82 24.64 -3.94
CA ALA A 667 -0.83 23.33 -4.58
C ALA A 667 0.24 22.40 -4.01
N VAL A 668 -0.14 21.13 -3.82
CA VAL A 668 0.76 20.05 -3.40
C VAL A 668 0.73 18.95 -4.46
N ASN A 669 1.89 18.67 -5.04
CA ASN A 669 2.05 17.61 -6.04
C ASN A 669 2.84 16.45 -5.43
N PHE A 670 2.15 15.35 -5.17
CA PHE A 670 2.74 14.09 -4.75
C PHE A 670 3.15 13.29 -5.99
N GLU A 671 4.41 12.86 -6.06
CA GLU A 671 4.85 11.92 -7.10
C GLU A 671 4.02 10.63 -7.06
N CYS A 672 3.75 10.12 -5.86
CA CYS A 672 2.95 8.93 -5.67
C CYS A 672 2.30 8.97 -4.27
N LEU A 673 0.98 9.09 -4.20
CA LEU A 673 0.24 9.14 -2.94
C LEU A 673 -0.55 7.84 -2.73
N TYR A 674 -0.49 7.31 -1.51
CA TYR A 674 -1.40 6.29 -1.01
C TYR A 674 -2.30 6.88 0.08
N TYR A 675 -3.53 7.20 -0.31
CA TYR A 675 -4.55 7.75 0.57
C TYR A 675 -5.92 7.08 0.31
N PRO A 676 -6.10 5.84 0.79
CA PRO A 676 -7.38 5.15 0.69
C PRO A 676 -8.43 5.88 1.52
N GLY A 677 -9.66 5.92 1.02
CA GLY A 677 -10.78 6.60 1.68
C GLY A 677 -10.80 8.12 1.54
N ALA A 678 -9.88 8.74 0.80
CA ALA A 678 -10.06 10.11 0.32
C ALA A 678 -11.41 10.21 -0.42
N ARG A 679 -12.13 11.32 -0.25
CA ARG A 679 -13.31 11.64 -1.06
C ARG A 679 -12.93 12.70 -2.11
N PRO A 680 -12.16 12.35 -3.16
CA PRO A 680 -11.87 13.31 -4.22
C PRO A 680 -13.17 13.74 -4.91
N ALA A 681 -13.17 14.96 -5.45
CA ALA A 681 -14.25 15.47 -6.31
C ALA A 681 -14.48 14.57 -7.55
N ILE A 682 -13.41 13.86 -7.98
CA ILE A 682 -13.45 12.79 -8.96
C ILE A 682 -12.93 11.53 -8.27
N PHE A 683 -13.87 10.70 -7.81
CA PHE A 683 -13.78 9.56 -6.88
C PHE A 683 -12.83 8.39 -7.23
N VAL A 684 -11.62 8.66 -7.69
CA VAL A 684 -10.54 7.66 -7.76
C VAL A 684 -9.62 7.87 -6.56
N GLN A 685 -9.53 6.86 -5.70
CA GLN A 685 -8.63 6.92 -4.55
C GLN A 685 -7.18 6.87 -5.06
N PRO A 686 -6.30 7.77 -4.62
CA PRO A 686 -4.89 7.70 -4.94
C PRO A 686 -4.30 6.48 -4.21
N GLN A 687 -4.08 5.40 -4.97
CA GLN A 687 -3.48 4.15 -4.50
C GLN A 687 -2.12 3.97 -5.19
N ASN A 688 -1.11 4.67 -4.67
CA ASN A 688 0.23 4.77 -5.26
C ASN A 688 0.20 5.41 -6.66
N LYS A 689 -0.44 6.57 -6.75
CA LYS A 689 -0.58 7.30 -8.01
C LYS A 689 -0.10 8.74 -7.89
N PRO A 690 0.46 9.32 -8.96
CA PRO A 690 0.70 10.75 -9.05
C PRO A 690 -0.56 11.53 -8.73
N THR A 691 -0.49 12.41 -7.74
CA THR A 691 -1.66 13.09 -7.17
C THR A 691 -1.37 14.55 -6.94
N GLN A 692 -2.28 15.42 -7.36
CA GLN A 692 -2.21 16.84 -7.10
C GLN A 692 -3.39 17.24 -6.20
N ALA A 693 -3.08 17.98 -5.13
CA ALA A 693 -4.06 18.63 -4.26
C ALA A 693 -3.93 20.16 -4.41
N ARG A 694 -5.04 20.88 -4.46
CA ARG A 694 -5.07 22.36 -4.50
C ARG A 694 -6.01 22.92 -3.44
N GLY A 695 -5.73 24.13 -2.97
CA GLY A 695 -6.42 24.78 -1.87
C GLY A 695 -5.56 24.79 -0.62
N SER A 696 -6.20 24.68 0.55
CA SER A 696 -5.51 24.60 1.84
C SER A 696 -5.19 23.14 2.16
N VAL A 697 -3.92 22.75 2.12
CA VAL A 697 -3.48 21.36 2.32
C VAL A 697 -2.59 21.30 3.55
N SER A 698 -2.96 20.46 4.52
CA SER A 698 -2.13 20.24 5.70
C SER A 698 -1.88 18.76 5.96
N PHE A 699 -0.69 18.38 6.38
CA PHE A 699 -0.34 17.02 6.78
C PHE A 699 0.90 17.00 7.68
N ARG A 700 1.12 15.90 8.40
CA ARG A 700 2.36 15.67 9.15
C ARG A 700 3.15 14.53 8.55
N VAL A 701 4.44 14.74 8.34
CA VAL A 701 5.39 13.67 8.01
C VAL A 701 5.83 13.02 9.31
N LEU A 702 5.45 11.75 9.49
CA LEU A 702 5.69 10.99 10.71
C LEU A 702 7.06 10.32 10.70
N ASN A 703 7.37 9.63 9.61
CA ASN A 703 8.66 9.01 9.38
C ASN A 703 8.99 9.14 7.89
N ALA A 704 10.26 9.37 7.57
CA ALA A 704 10.77 9.33 6.21
C ALA A 704 11.79 8.19 6.09
N ASP A 705 11.48 7.23 5.23
CA ASP A 705 12.37 6.15 4.80
C ASP A 705 13.19 6.59 3.57
N VAL A 706 13.93 5.67 2.94
CA VAL A 706 14.77 5.98 1.78
C VAL A 706 13.96 6.35 0.52
N GLY A 707 12.77 5.77 0.35
CA GLY A 707 11.91 6.03 -0.82
C GLY A 707 10.45 6.31 -0.49
N LEU A 708 10.07 6.35 0.79
CA LEU A 708 8.70 6.46 1.24
C LEU A 708 8.62 7.28 2.53
N SER A 709 7.58 8.10 2.68
CA SER A 709 7.32 8.83 3.92
C SER A 709 5.91 8.57 4.43
N LEU A 710 5.79 8.23 5.71
CA LEU A 710 4.52 8.02 6.39
C LEU A 710 3.87 9.36 6.73
N LEU A 711 2.57 9.45 6.48
CA LEU A 711 1.74 10.63 6.67
C LEU A 711 0.67 10.38 7.74
N THR A 712 0.42 11.41 8.56
CA THR A 712 -0.82 11.54 9.34
C THR A 712 -1.47 12.89 9.07
N ASP A 713 -2.71 13.03 9.53
CA ASP A 713 -3.46 14.28 9.56
C ASP A 713 -3.56 14.98 8.19
N LEU A 714 -3.49 14.23 7.10
CA LEU A 714 -3.68 14.76 5.76
C LEU A 714 -5.13 15.26 5.63
N GLN A 715 -5.26 16.58 5.52
CA GLN A 715 -6.49 17.32 5.30
C GLN A 715 -6.34 18.18 4.04
N VAL A 716 -7.38 18.21 3.22
CA VAL A 716 -7.41 18.99 1.97
C VAL A 716 -8.68 19.83 1.98
N GLY A 717 -8.52 21.11 2.29
CA GLY A 717 -9.52 22.17 2.13
C GLY A 717 -9.51 22.68 0.69
N GLY A 718 -9.98 21.83 -0.23
CA GLY A 718 -9.99 22.11 -1.67
C GLY A 718 -10.18 20.83 -2.48
N ASP A 719 -9.51 20.76 -3.63
CA ASP A 719 -9.67 19.67 -4.58
C ASP A 719 -8.44 18.76 -4.60
N ILE A 720 -8.66 17.46 -4.84
CA ILE A 720 -7.60 16.45 -5.01
C ILE A 720 -7.93 15.58 -6.21
N TRP A 721 -6.96 15.39 -7.10
CA TRP A 721 -7.09 14.57 -8.31
C TRP A 721 -5.82 13.79 -8.61
N ILE A 722 -6.01 12.63 -9.25
CA ILE A 722 -4.93 11.82 -9.79
C ILE A 722 -4.49 12.44 -11.12
N THR A 723 -3.19 12.64 -11.32
CA THR A 723 -2.65 13.27 -12.54
C THR A 723 -2.36 12.26 -13.68
N GLU A 724 -2.84 11.03 -13.56
CA GLU A 724 -2.72 10.03 -14.63
C GLU A 724 -3.65 10.33 -15.80
N ASP A 725 -3.23 9.87 -16.98
CA ASP A 725 -4.03 9.92 -18.20
C ASP A 725 -5.36 9.16 -17.99
N ILE A 726 -6.47 9.87 -18.23
CA ILE A 726 -7.84 9.36 -18.18
C ILE A 726 -8.02 8.09 -19.03
N SER A 727 -7.19 7.91 -20.06
CA SER A 727 -7.15 6.71 -20.91
C SER A 727 -6.87 5.41 -20.14
N CYS A 728 -6.26 5.47 -18.95
CA CYS A 728 -6.09 4.31 -18.07
C CYS A 728 -7.43 3.80 -17.51
N TYR A 729 -8.40 4.69 -17.29
CA TYR A 729 -9.73 4.35 -16.79
C TYR A 729 -10.71 4.02 -17.93
N TYR A 730 -10.48 4.56 -19.12
CA TYR A 730 -11.31 4.36 -20.32
C TYR A 730 -10.46 3.78 -21.45
N PRO A 731 -10.34 2.43 -21.55
CA PRO A 731 -9.49 1.76 -22.55
C PRO A 731 -9.88 2.10 -23.98
N SER A 732 -11.15 2.43 -24.20
CA SER A 732 -11.66 2.89 -25.48
C SER A 732 -10.94 4.15 -25.97
N LEU A 733 -10.38 4.98 -25.09
CA LEU A 733 -9.61 6.16 -25.49
C LEU A 733 -8.18 5.80 -25.94
N LYS A 734 -7.64 4.64 -25.55
CA LYS A 734 -6.32 4.16 -26.02
C LYS A 734 -6.38 3.49 -27.40
N ILE A 735 -7.56 3.11 -27.85
CA ILE A 735 -7.73 2.52 -29.19
C ILE A 735 -7.56 3.65 -30.20
N ASP A 736 -6.62 3.45 -31.14
CA ASP A 736 -6.54 4.27 -32.34
C ASP A 736 -7.70 3.91 -33.27
N TRP A 737 -8.86 4.51 -32.98
CA TRP A 737 -10.08 4.32 -33.77
C TRP A 737 -9.89 4.73 -35.23
N GLY A 738 -8.99 5.67 -35.52
CA GLY A 738 -8.63 6.04 -36.89
C GLY A 738 -8.04 4.85 -37.63
N LYS A 739 -7.03 4.21 -37.05
CA LYS A 739 -6.42 2.99 -37.62
C LYS A 739 -7.40 1.83 -37.71
N VAL A 740 -8.24 1.61 -36.70
CA VAL A 740 -9.26 0.55 -36.73
C VAL A 740 -10.29 0.80 -37.84
N PHE A 741 -10.87 2.00 -37.90
CA PHE A 741 -11.91 2.31 -38.88
C PHE A 741 -11.39 2.39 -40.32
N LEU A 742 -10.13 2.81 -40.52
CA LEU A 742 -9.49 2.87 -41.83
C LEU A 742 -8.78 1.56 -42.23
N SER A 743 -8.78 0.54 -41.38
CA SER A 743 -8.15 -0.74 -41.70
C SER A 743 -8.84 -1.46 -42.86
N THR A 744 -8.05 -2.18 -43.67
CA THR A 744 -8.55 -3.07 -44.72
C THR A 744 -9.51 -4.12 -44.16
N ASP A 745 -9.28 -4.57 -42.94
CA ASP A 745 -10.12 -5.54 -42.25
C ASP A 745 -11.49 -4.95 -41.91
N ASN A 746 -11.55 -3.71 -41.40
CA ASN A 746 -12.84 -3.05 -41.15
C ASN A 746 -13.62 -2.80 -42.45
N ILE A 747 -12.94 -2.42 -43.53
CA ILE A 747 -13.56 -2.28 -44.86
C ILE A 747 -14.14 -3.62 -45.32
N ALA A 748 -13.40 -4.72 -45.15
CA ALA A 748 -13.89 -6.06 -45.47
C ALA A 748 -15.10 -6.46 -44.61
N ILE A 749 -15.08 -6.16 -43.31
CA ILE A 749 -16.21 -6.42 -42.40
C ILE A 749 -17.44 -5.58 -42.81
N LEU A 750 -17.27 -4.31 -43.18
CA LEU A 750 -18.35 -3.45 -43.68
C LEU A 750 -18.95 -3.99 -44.98
N ALA A 751 -18.10 -4.38 -45.93
CA ALA A 751 -18.52 -4.98 -47.19
C ALA A 751 -19.29 -6.29 -46.96
N LEU A 752 -18.78 -7.16 -46.08
CA LEU A 752 -19.43 -8.41 -45.70
C LEU A 752 -20.78 -8.16 -45.01
N SER A 753 -20.83 -7.21 -44.07
CA SER A 753 -22.06 -6.83 -43.36
C SER A 753 -23.12 -6.31 -44.33
N SER A 754 -22.70 -5.52 -45.32
CA SER A 754 -23.57 -4.99 -46.38
C SER A 754 -24.08 -6.10 -47.30
N LEU A 755 -23.23 -7.06 -47.67
CA LEU A 755 -23.61 -8.22 -48.47
C LEU A 755 -24.60 -9.11 -47.72
N ILE A 756 -24.39 -9.31 -46.42
CA ILE A 756 -25.33 -9.98 -45.53
C ILE A 756 -26.68 -9.23 -45.49
N ALA A 757 -26.67 -7.89 -45.42
CA ALA A 757 -27.90 -7.08 -45.42
C ALA A 757 -28.69 -7.33 -46.70
N TYR A 758 -27.99 -7.27 -47.83
CA TYR A 758 -28.55 -7.52 -49.15
C TYR A 758 -29.11 -8.94 -49.27
N ALA A 759 -28.35 -9.96 -48.85
CA ALA A 759 -28.79 -11.35 -48.91
C ALA A 759 -30.02 -11.62 -48.04
N VAL A 760 -30.05 -11.10 -46.81
CA VAL A 760 -31.22 -11.24 -45.91
C VAL A 760 -32.42 -10.48 -46.47
N GLY A 761 -32.22 -9.29 -47.04
CA GLY A 761 -33.27 -8.52 -47.71
C GLY A 761 -33.85 -9.24 -48.93
N ALA A 762 -32.98 -9.76 -49.80
CA ALA A 762 -33.35 -10.50 -51.01
C ALA A 762 -34.10 -11.80 -50.67
N LEU A 763 -33.65 -12.55 -49.65
CA LEU A 763 -34.34 -13.76 -49.18
C LEU A 763 -35.74 -13.45 -48.63
N LYS A 764 -35.92 -12.28 -48.01
CA LYS A 764 -37.23 -11.85 -47.52
C LYS A 764 -38.16 -11.38 -48.63
N MET A 765 -37.63 -10.69 -49.65
CA MET A 765 -38.42 -10.25 -50.80
C MET A 765 -38.77 -11.41 -51.76
N GLY A 766 -37.93 -12.43 -51.84
CA GLY A 766 -38.12 -13.60 -52.72
C GLY A 766 -39.07 -14.67 -52.17
N ALA A 767 -39.53 -14.58 -50.92
CA ALA A 767 -40.55 -15.46 -50.38
C ALA A 767 -41.94 -15.00 -50.91
N PRO A 768 -42.60 -15.76 -51.81
CA PRO A 768 -43.86 -15.33 -52.40
C PRO A 768 -44.90 -15.09 -51.30
N CYS A 769 -45.49 -13.89 -51.30
CA CYS A 769 -46.55 -13.45 -50.37
C CYS A 769 -47.89 -14.21 -50.56
N THR A 770 -47.86 -15.43 -51.11
CA THR A 770 -49.05 -16.20 -51.49
C THR A 770 -49.78 -16.81 -50.29
N SER A 771 -49.18 -16.87 -49.09
CA SER A 771 -49.84 -17.43 -47.90
C SER A 771 -50.66 -16.43 -47.07
N ARG A 772 -50.43 -15.11 -47.21
CA ARG A 772 -51.15 -14.10 -46.41
C ARG A 772 -52.61 -13.92 -46.87
N HIS A 773 -52.88 -13.99 -48.18
CA HIS A 773 -54.26 -13.94 -48.70
C HIS A 773 -55.06 -15.23 -48.48
N ALA A 774 -54.41 -16.40 -48.35
CA ALA A 774 -55.11 -17.64 -48.05
C ALA A 774 -55.63 -17.67 -46.60
N HIS A 775 -54.87 -17.13 -45.65
CA HIS A 775 -55.27 -17.07 -44.26
C HIS A 775 -56.28 -15.96 -43.94
N GLU A 776 -56.21 -14.83 -44.66
CA GLU A 776 -57.17 -13.73 -44.52
C GLU A 776 -58.53 -14.08 -45.14
N LYS A 777 -58.58 -14.87 -46.23
CA LYS A 777 -59.84 -15.46 -46.73
C LYS A 777 -60.46 -16.46 -45.75
N GLN A 778 -59.66 -17.21 -44.99
CA GLN A 778 -60.15 -18.20 -44.01
C GLN A 778 -60.63 -17.59 -42.67
N GLN A 779 -60.17 -16.39 -42.32
CA GLN A 779 -60.66 -15.65 -41.14
C GLN A 779 -61.87 -14.73 -41.44
N ILE A 780 -62.17 -14.48 -42.72
CA ILE A 780 -63.41 -13.79 -43.12
C ILE A 780 -64.56 -14.80 -43.34
N THR A 781 -64.26 -16.10 -43.42
CA THR A 781 -65.26 -17.19 -43.53
C THR A 781 -65.53 -17.95 -42.22
N ARG A 782 -64.91 -17.55 -41.10
CA ARG A 782 -65.22 -18.01 -39.74
C ARG A 782 -65.51 -16.80 -38.87
#